data_AF-A0A0N1H6Z8-F1
#
_entry.id   AF-A0A0N1H6Z8-F1
#
_cell.length_a   1.000
_cell.length_b   1.000
_cell.length_c   1.000
_cell.angle_alpha   90.00
_cell.angle_beta   90.00
_cell.angle_gamma   90.00
#
_symmetry.space_group_name_H-M   'P 1'
#
loop_
_entity.id
_entity.type
_entity.pdbx_description
1 polymer ?
#
loop_
_entity_poly.entity_id
_entity_poly.type
_entity_poly.pdbx_seq_one_letter_code
_entity_poly.pdbx_strand_id
1 'polypeptide(L)'
;MPCAEPCNGCKADCDDRTVDIEDWKTELTTLRARTKELESKLASFTNGAASKPKLRSAAWFDRPDDRGMAALYMDRYLNYGLTREELMSGKPIIGIAQSGSDIAPCNRYHLTLAKRVREGIRSAGAIAFEFPTHPIQESMRRPTATLDRNLSYLTLVELLYAYPFDGVVLLTGCDKTTPACLMAAATVNIPAICLNVGPMLNGWLDNSNERSGSGTILWKARELHTAGEIDDEKLIDMVTSGTPSHGHCNTMGTASTMNALAEALGMMLPGGAAIPAPYKERMMCAYRTGVQIVEMVQADRKPSDIMTREAFENAIVANTAIGGSTNAPIHLNAVAAHMGVKLDLDDWDSIGLGIPLILNMQPAGEMLSEDYYRAGGLPAILADLVDAGKLPHPNALTANGKTIGENVQGKQTWDRQTIKTLKAPMKKDAGFLHLKGTLFDSAIMKTSVISPEFRKEFLEDSNDPNAFECKLAVFDGPEDYHHRLETAPIDARTILVMRGVGPLGYPGAAEVVNMHAPGHLLRQGVRDMVCIGDGRQSGTSGSPSILNATPEAADGGNLALIRDGDKLRVDLNKRRVDILLSDEELKQRRKELDEKGGYKVPESHTPWQDIFRREVGGLSEGMVFKRATKFHRVGDRARENHLLTKYSARFNAATTSPAFFHQLLNGTVSPTHVAYFFEQDLIYGRGFLTLVGQTLELLTADLEQPESDVLLRRVGNSGATASGLSDEGGLLRGLRGKLLEGSDGKGLSGSEGTLEYVKYMRAVSSSGDGFAAFVCAWTMGKAFVDIWRHIQAAQKSSPNKIPQPQIAIDYWADQSYAASIESTGDIINEWYHKDATSKRLEVAEKVLEKTLDAEDAFWRSIDAWSG
;
A
#
# COMPACT_ATOMS: atom_id res chain seq x y z
N MET A 1 -6.74 67.06 -41.82
CA MET A 1 -5.64 67.18 -42.81
C MET A 1 -5.50 65.82 -43.48
N PRO A 2 -5.56 65.71 -44.82
CA PRO A 2 -5.32 64.44 -45.51
C PRO A 2 -3.83 64.12 -45.55
N CYS A 3 -3.47 62.83 -45.55
CA CYS A 3 -2.09 62.38 -45.69
C CYS A 3 -1.46 62.91 -46.98
N ALA A 4 -0.36 63.65 -46.86
CA ALA A 4 0.44 64.12 -47.96
C ALA A 4 1.59 63.12 -48.21
N GLU A 5 1.29 61.98 -48.82
CA GLU A 5 2.12 61.26 -49.82
C GLU A 5 1.55 59.86 -50.14
N PRO A 6 1.62 59.38 -51.39
CA PRO A 6 0.91 58.19 -51.85
C PRO A 6 1.72 56.90 -51.61
N CYS A 7 1.16 55.95 -50.85
CA CYS A 7 1.70 54.59 -50.82
C CYS A 7 1.23 53.82 -52.07
N ASN A 8 2.20 53.37 -52.86
CA ASN A 8 1.98 52.55 -54.06
C ASN A 8 1.27 51.23 -53.68
N GLY A 9 -0.01 51.10 -54.04
CA GLY A 9 -0.68 49.79 -54.10
C GLY A 9 -2.05 49.66 -53.42
N CYS A 10 -2.55 50.68 -52.72
CA CYS A 10 -3.91 50.60 -52.15
C CYS A 10 -4.99 50.71 -53.24
N LYS A 11 -5.55 49.56 -53.66
CA LYS A 11 -6.94 49.49 -54.14
C LYS A 11 -7.85 49.34 -52.93
N ALA A 12 -8.20 50.46 -52.30
CA ALA A 12 -9.31 50.50 -51.37
C ALA A 12 -10.12 51.77 -51.69
N ASP A 13 -11.35 51.56 -52.13
CA ASP A 13 -12.39 52.58 -52.03
C ASP A 13 -12.45 53.00 -50.56
N CYS A 14 -12.01 54.22 -50.26
CA CYS A 14 -12.33 54.88 -49.01
C CYS A 14 -13.80 55.30 -49.08
N ASP A 15 -14.71 54.34 -48.88
CA ASP A 15 -16.12 54.63 -48.65
C ASP A 15 -16.24 55.23 -47.25
N ASP A 16 -16.27 56.56 -47.18
CA ASP A 16 -16.44 57.37 -45.97
C ASP A 16 -17.90 57.30 -45.48
N ARG A 17 -18.42 56.09 -45.30
CA ARG A 17 -19.71 55.89 -44.62
C ARG A 17 -19.47 55.94 -43.12
N THR A 18 -19.80 57.09 -42.54
CA THR A 18 -20.14 57.17 -41.11
C THR A 18 -21.20 56.11 -40.81
N VAL A 19 -20.80 55.06 -40.10
CA VAL A 19 -21.70 53.98 -39.69
C VAL A 19 -22.78 54.57 -38.78
N ASP A 20 -24.03 54.51 -39.24
CA ASP A 20 -25.18 55.01 -38.49
C ASP A 20 -25.37 54.15 -37.21
N ILE A 21 -25.77 54.78 -36.11
CA ILE A 21 -26.02 54.10 -34.84
C ILE A 21 -27.15 53.07 -34.96
N GLU A 22 -28.05 53.25 -35.93
CA GLU A 22 -29.13 52.32 -36.28
C GLU A 22 -28.58 51.02 -36.93
N ASP A 23 -27.49 51.09 -37.69
CA ASP A 23 -26.84 49.92 -38.30
C ASP A 23 -26.18 49.04 -37.21
N TRP A 24 -25.57 49.66 -36.21
CA TRP A 24 -25.00 48.95 -35.05
C TRP A 24 -26.06 48.21 -34.23
N LYS A 25 -27.23 48.83 -34.00
CA LYS A 25 -28.32 48.15 -33.28
C LYS A 25 -28.83 46.95 -34.06
N THR A 26 -28.92 47.07 -35.38
CA THR A 26 -29.38 46.00 -36.27
C THR A 26 -28.37 44.85 -36.30
N GLU A 27 -27.08 45.16 -36.38
CA GLU A 27 -26.01 44.17 -36.33
C GLU A 27 -25.93 43.47 -34.97
N LEU A 28 -26.02 44.22 -33.86
CA LEU A 28 -26.06 43.68 -32.51
C LEU A 28 -27.27 42.75 -32.29
N THR A 29 -28.43 43.12 -32.84
CA THR A 29 -29.66 42.30 -32.75
C THR A 29 -29.52 41.02 -33.57
N THR A 30 -28.90 41.12 -34.74
CA THR A 30 -28.62 39.96 -35.61
C THR A 30 -27.61 39.01 -34.95
N LEU A 31 -26.54 39.55 -34.34
CA LEU A 31 -25.57 38.76 -33.59
C LEU A 31 -26.21 38.07 -32.39
N ARG A 32 -27.05 38.76 -31.62
CA ARG A 32 -27.79 38.17 -30.49
C ARG A 32 -28.74 37.06 -30.94
N ALA A 33 -29.44 37.25 -32.06
CA ALA A 33 -30.31 36.22 -32.62
C ALA A 33 -29.51 34.98 -33.05
N ARG A 34 -28.34 35.18 -33.67
CA ARG A 34 -27.45 34.12 -34.13
C ARG A 34 -26.79 33.37 -32.96
N THR A 35 -26.42 34.07 -31.89
CA THR A 35 -25.95 33.46 -30.64
C THR A 35 -27.06 32.61 -30.02
N LYS A 36 -28.29 33.11 -29.96
CA LYS A 36 -29.44 32.37 -29.42
C LYS A 36 -29.78 31.13 -30.25
N GLU A 37 -29.64 31.22 -31.58
CA GLU A 37 -29.81 30.09 -32.49
C GLU A 37 -28.70 29.04 -32.31
N LEU A 38 -27.45 29.48 -32.14
CA LEU A 38 -26.31 28.62 -31.82
C LEU A 38 -26.46 27.93 -30.47
N GLU A 39 -26.90 28.66 -29.44
CA GLU A 39 -27.21 28.12 -28.10
C GLU A 39 -28.34 27.08 -28.17
N SER A 40 -29.40 27.35 -28.95
CA SER A 40 -30.51 26.42 -29.17
C SER A 40 -30.07 25.16 -29.93
N LYS A 41 -29.21 25.30 -30.94
CA LYS A 41 -28.58 24.16 -31.64
C LYS A 41 -27.66 23.38 -30.71
N LEU A 42 -26.83 24.04 -29.89
CA LEU A 42 -25.99 23.37 -28.89
C LEU A 42 -26.84 22.59 -27.88
N ALA A 43 -27.94 23.19 -27.43
CA ALA A 43 -28.88 22.56 -26.51
C ALA A 43 -29.59 21.35 -27.13
N SER A 44 -29.91 21.39 -28.42
CA SER A 44 -30.51 20.25 -29.13
C SER A 44 -29.52 19.09 -29.34
N PHE A 45 -28.21 19.35 -29.42
CA PHE A 45 -27.18 18.31 -29.38
C PHE A 45 -26.99 17.71 -27.98
N THR A 46 -27.32 18.44 -26.90
CA THR A 46 -27.24 17.91 -25.52
C THR A 46 -28.46 17.10 -25.08
N ASN A 47 -29.62 17.28 -25.69
CA ASN A 47 -30.87 16.58 -25.32
C ASN A 47 -30.94 15.11 -25.76
N GLY A 48 -29.96 14.63 -26.54
CA GLY A 48 -29.79 13.21 -26.88
C GLY A 48 -28.68 12.50 -26.09
N ALA A 49 -27.99 13.20 -25.17
CA ALA A 49 -26.99 12.57 -24.33
C ALA A 49 -27.69 11.62 -23.34
N ALA A 50 -27.48 10.31 -23.51
CA ALA A 50 -27.70 9.35 -22.44
C ALA A 50 -27.13 9.96 -21.14
N SER A 51 -27.95 10.02 -20.07
CA SER A 51 -27.53 10.66 -18.82
C SER A 51 -26.15 10.14 -18.45
N LYS A 52 -25.13 11.01 -18.40
CA LYS A 52 -23.77 10.59 -18.06
C LYS A 52 -23.84 9.73 -16.80
N PRO A 53 -23.26 8.53 -16.79
CA PRO A 53 -23.33 7.67 -15.62
C PRO A 53 -22.82 8.45 -14.41
N LYS A 54 -23.58 8.42 -13.31
CA LYS A 54 -23.18 9.14 -12.09
C LYS A 54 -21.81 8.62 -11.64
N LEU A 55 -20.91 9.56 -11.36
CA LEU A 55 -19.60 9.28 -10.81
C LEU A 55 -19.73 8.64 -9.41
N ARG A 56 -18.71 7.89 -8.97
CA ARG A 56 -18.80 7.13 -7.72
C ARG A 56 -18.88 8.04 -6.49
N SER A 57 -18.28 9.23 -6.53
CA SER A 57 -18.40 10.25 -5.49
C SER A 57 -19.84 10.68 -5.18
N ALA A 58 -20.77 10.54 -6.15
CA ALA A 58 -22.19 10.84 -5.94
C ALA A 58 -22.82 9.91 -4.87
N ALA A 59 -22.27 8.71 -4.67
CA ALA A 59 -22.68 7.83 -3.58
C ALA A 59 -22.38 8.37 -2.19
N TRP A 60 -21.56 9.41 -2.07
CA TRP A 60 -21.32 10.13 -0.82
C TRP A 60 -22.07 11.47 -0.83
N PHE A 61 -21.86 12.31 -1.84
CA PHE A 61 -22.29 13.72 -1.78
C PHE A 61 -23.63 14.03 -2.45
N ASP A 62 -24.13 13.18 -3.35
CA ASP A 62 -25.43 13.35 -4.02
C ASP A 62 -26.26 12.05 -3.95
N ARG A 63 -26.49 11.57 -2.72
CA ARG A 63 -27.37 10.42 -2.44
C ARG A 63 -28.84 10.85 -2.45
N PRO A 64 -29.64 10.52 -3.49
CA PRO A 64 -31.07 10.83 -3.48
C PRO A 64 -31.85 9.90 -2.54
N ASP A 65 -31.32 8.70 -2.27
CA ASP A 65 -31.92 7.68 -1.42
C ASP A 65 -31.76 7.97 0.07
N ASP A 66 -30.71 8.72 0.46
CA ASP A 66 -30.46 9.14 1.83
C ASP A 66 -29.78 10.51 1.90
N ARG A 67 -30.60 11.56 1.90
CA ARG A 67 -30.13 12.96 1.97
C ARG A 67 -29.47 13.29 3.31
N GLY A 68 -29.88 12.63 4.39
CA GLY A 68 -29.28 12.80 5.72
C GLY A 68 -27.84 12.29 5.74
N MET A 69 -27.61 11.09 5.18
CA MET A 69 -26.25 10.55 5.03
C MET A 69 -25.40 11.38 4.08
N ALA A 70 -25.95 11.91 2.98
CA ALA A 70 -25.21 12.83 2.12
C ALA A 70 -24.77 14.09 2.89
N ALA A 71 -25.65 14.68 3.70
CA ALA A 71 -25.32 15.81 4.55
C ALA A 71 -24.22 15.45 5.57
N LEU A 72 -24.31 14.27 6.21
CA LEU A 72 -23.29 13.78 7.14
C LEU A 72 -21.93 13.59 6.48
N TYR A 73 -21.89 13.00 5.28
CA TYR A 73 -20.64 12.83 4.54
C TYR A 73 -20.02 14.16 4.11
N MET A 74 -20.83 15.17 3.76
CA MET A 74 -20.34 16.50 3.40
C MET A 74 -19.88 17.32 4.60
N ASP A 75 -20.55 17.19 5.75
CA ASP A 75 -20.44 18.10 6.91
C ASP A 75 -18.99 18.38 7.33
N ARG A 76 -18.16 17.34 7.49
CA ARG A 76 -16.75 17.53 7.88
C ARG A 76 -15.86 18.12 6.79
N TYR A 77 -16.24 18.05 5.52
CA TYR A 77 -15.48 18.68 4.43
C TYR A 77 -15.73 20.19 4.32
N LEU A 78 -16.83 20.70 4.89
CA LEU A 78 -17.13 22.14 4.91
C LEU A 78 -16.23 22.91 5.89
N ASN A 79 -15.65 22.24 6.89
CA ASN A 79 -14.97 22.90 8.01
C ASN A 79 -13.65 23.61 7.66
N TYR A 80 -13.08 23.33 6.47
CA TYR A 80 -11.89 24.01 5.94
C TYR A 80 -12.18 24.84 4.68
N GLY A 81 -13.47 25.10 4.41
CA GLY A 81 -13.89 26.08 3.42
C GLY A 81 -14.28 25.53 2.04
N LEU A 82 -14.43 24.21 1.85
CA LEU A 82 -15.16 23.71 0.69
C LEU A 82 -16.64 24.06 0.83
N THR A 83 -17.29 24.38 -0.28
CA THR A 83 -18.71 24.70 -0.26
C THR A 83 -19.58 23.49 -0.56
N ARG A 84 -20.83 23.54 -0.12
CA ARG A 84 -21.85 22.54 -0.47
C ARG A 84 -22.03 22.46 -1.98
N GLU A 85 -22.02 23.61 -2.67
CA GLU A 85 -22.17 23.70 -4.11
C GLU A 85 -21.02 22.99 -4.83
N GLU A 86 -19.78 23.09 -4.33
CA GLU A 86 -18.66 22.33 -4.86
C GLU A 86 -18.92 20.83 -4.73
N LEU A 87 -19.15 20.33 -3.51
CA LEU A 87 -19.31 18.89 -3.25
C LEU A 87 -20.52 18.26 -3.96
N MET A 88 -21.61 19.02 -4.13
CA MET A 88 -22.83 18.56 -4.81
C MET A 88 -22.87 18.86 -6.32
N SER A 89 -21.83 19.48 -6.88
CA SER A 89 -21.83 19.90 -8.30
C SER A 89 -21.81 18.75 -9.31
N GLY A 90 -21.52 17.53 -8.87
CA GLY A 90 -21.26 16.39 -9.76
C GLY A 90 -19.92 16.48 -10.50
N LYS A 91 -19.06 17.46 -10.16
CA LYS A 91 -17.69 17.53 -10.65
C LYS A 91 -16.89 16.32 -10.16
N PRO A 92 -15.94 15.80 -10.96
CA PRO A 92 -15.04 14.74 -10.50
C PRO A 92 -14.31 15.13 -9.22
N ILE A 93 -14.28 14.21 -8.26
CA ILE A 93 -13.43 14.32 -7.08
C ILE A 93 -12.13 13.55 -7.35
N ILE A 94 -11.01 14.27 -7.43
CA ILE A 94 -9.70 13.69 -7.75
C ILE A 94 -8.84 13.61 -6.50
N GLY A 95 -8.42 12.39 -6.17
CA GLY A 95 -7.41 12.14 -5.14
C GLY A 95 -6.00 12.49 -5.62
N ILE A 96 -5.18 13.05 -4.74
CA ILE A 96 -3.73 13.22 -4.93
C ILE A 96 -3.05 12.38 -3.85
N ALA A 97 -2.56 11.20 -4.23
CA ALA A 97 -1.88 10.29 -3.32
C ALA A 97 -0.44 10.77 -3.08
N GLN A 98 -0.21 11.44 -1.93
CA GLN A 98 1.01 12.13 -1.57
C GLN A 98 2.01 11.21 -0.86
N SER A 99 3.17 10.98 -1.48
CA SER A 99 4.24 10.11 -0.96
C SER A 99 5.46 10.87 -0.40
N GLY A 100 5.48 12.19 -0.49
CA GLY A 100 6.54 13.07 -0.02
C GLY A 100 6.41 13.41 1.47
N SER A 101 7.52 13.30 2.18
CA SER A 101 7.65 13.68 3.60
C SER A 101 9.12 13.95 3.93
N ASP A 102 9.41 14.46 5.12
CA ASP A 102 10.80 14.66 5.56
C ASP A 102 11.58 13.34 5.70
N ILE A 103 10.90 12.23 6.06
CA ILE A 103 11.52 10.89 6.10
C ILE A 103 11.65 10.23 4.72
N ALA A 104 11.09 10.85 3.67
CA ALA A 104 11.14 10.37 2.29
C ALA A 104 11.74 11.46 1.37
N PRO A 105 13.02 11.83 1.54
CA PRO A 105 13.67 12.94 0.83
C PRO A 105 13.60 12.81 -0.70
N CYS A 106 13.65 11.58 -1.23
CA CYS A 106 13.49 11.34 -2.66
C CYS A 106 12.17 11.90 -3.20
N ASN A 107 11.09 11.79 -2.43
CA ASN A 107 9.73 12.18 -2.83
C ASN A 107 9.31 13.52 -2.23
N ARG A 108 10.11 14.10 -1.33
CA ARG A 108 9.74 15.31 -0.57
C ARG A 108 9.30 16.48 -1.45
N TYR A 109 9.86 16.62 -2.64
CA TYR A 109 9.47 17.68 -3.57
C TYR A 109 8.01 17.57 -4.05
N HIS A 110 7.35 16.44 -3.86
CA HIS A 110 5.91 16.29 -4.09
C HIS A 110 5.04 17.17 -3.18
N LEU A 111 5.54 17.65 -2.04
CA LEU A 111 4.86 18.69 -1.24
C LEU A 111 4.68 20.00 -2.04
N THR A 112 5.57 20.24 -3.00
CA THR A 112 5.46 21.36 -3.95
C THR A 112 4.66 20.95 -5.18
N LEU A 113 4.94 19.79 -5.77
CA LEU A 113 4.27 19.35 -7.01
C LEU A 113 2.77 19.11 -6.83
N ALA A 114 2.32 18.65 -5.67
CA ALA A 114 0.90 18.47 -5.38
C ALA A 114 0.09 19.76 -5.53
N LYS A 115 0.70 20.93 -5.25
CA LYS A 115 0.07 22.23 -5.47
C LYS A 115 -0.19 22.48 -6.96
N ARG A 116 0.79 22.18 -7.82
CA ARG A 116 0.66 22.30 -9.28
C ARG A 116 -0.34 21.29 -9.86
N VAL A 117 -0.37 20.07 -9.33
CA VAL A 117 -1.38 19.06 -9.70
C VAL A 117 -2.78 19.56 -9.33
N ARG A 118 -2.98 20.05 -8.10
CA ARG A 118 -4.24 20.63 -7.62
C ARG A 118 -4.73 21.76 -8.52
N GLU A 119 -3.83 22.66 -8.93
CA GLU A 119 -4.16 23.74 -9.86
C GLU A 119 -4.60 23.19 -11.23
N GLY A 120 -3.93 22.17 -11.76
CA GLY A 120 -4.34 21.49 -13.00
C GLY A 120 -5.75 20.88 -12.91
N ILE A 121 -6.03 20.17 -11.80
CA ILE A 121 -7.35 19.56 -11.54
C ILE A 121 -8.45 20.63 -11.48
N ARG A 122 -8.21 21.72 -10.74
CA ARG A 122 -9.18 22.82 -10.61
C ARG A 122 -9.42 23.53 -11.92
N SER A 123 -8.36 23.81 -12.69
CA SER A 123 -8.47 24.42 -14.02
C SER A 123 -9.26 23.56 -15.01
N ALA A 124 -9.22 22.23 -14.86
CA ALA A 124 -10.00 21.30 -15.67
C ALA A 124 -11.44 21.08 -15.16
N GLY A 125 -11.87 21.81 -14.13
CA GLY A 125 -13.25 21.80 -13.64
C GLY A 125 -13.56 20.69 -12.63
N ALA A 126 -12.56 20.19 -11.91
CA ALA A 126 -12.71 19.14 -10.89
C ALA A 126 -12.27 19.61 -9.49
N ILE A 127 -12.54 18.78 -8.48
CA ILE A 127 -12.21 19.05 -7.06
C ILE A 127 -11.02 18.18 -6.67
N ALA A 128 -10.02 18.77 -6.00
CA ALA A 128 -8.77 18.10 -5.67
C ALA A 128 -8.64 17.84 -4.17
N PHE A 129 -8.53 16.58 -3.77
CA PHE A 129 -8.30 16.15 -2.39
C PHE A 129 -6.92 15.51 -2.28
N GLU A 130 -6.03 16.11 -1.50
CA GLU A 130 -4.71 15.54 -1.22
C GLU A 130 -4.77 14.69 0.05
N PHE A 131 -4.16 13.50 0.02
CA PHE A 131 -4.07 12.61 1.17
C PHE A 131 -2.70 11.91 1.20
N PRO A 132 -2.15 11.61 2.39
CA PRO A 132 -0.85 10.95 2.51
C PRO A 132 -0.94 9.45 2.21
N THR A 133 0.17 8.86 1.76
CA THR A 133 0.37 7.41 1.65
C THR A 133 1.40 6.92 2.65
N HIS A 134 1.45 5.61 2.93
CA HIS A 134 2.54 5.01 3.71
C HIS A 134 3.90 5.43 3.14
N PRO A 135 4.78 6.08 3.93
CA PRO A 135 6.04 6.63 3.44
C PRO A 135 7.05 5.50 3.15
N ILE A 136 7.77 5.63 2.04
CA ILE A 136 8.84 4.67 1.69
C ILE A 136 10.10 5.45 1.31
N GLN A 137 11.20 5.07 1.93
CA GLN A 137 12.53 5.58 1.65
C GLN A 137 13.52 4.41 1.69
N GLU A 138 14.18 4.14 0.55
CA GLU A 138 14.99 2.93 0.37
C GLU A 138 16.16 2.83 1.36
N SER A 139 16.94 3.92 1.50
CA SER A 139 18.27 3.87 2.13
C SER A 139 18.27 3.82 3.66
N MET A 140 17.18 4.19 4.33
CA MET A 140 17.04 4.28 5.79
C MET A 140 16.04 3.26 6.35
N ARG A 141 15.12 2.72 5.54
CA ARG A 141 14.13 1.74 6.00
C ARG A 141 14.78 0.38 6.25
N ARG A 142 14.94 0.01 7.52
CA ARG A 142 15.53 -1.28 7.97
C ARG A 142 14.46 -2.24 8.51
N PRO A 143 14.46 -3.55 8.16
CA PRO A 143 15.54 -4.24 7.45
C PRO A 143 15.63 -3.92 5.95
N THR A 144 14.52 -3.72 5.24
CA THR A 144 14.51 -3.26 3.83
C THR A 144 13.18 -2.58 3.48
N ALA A 145 13.20 -1.65 2.52
CA ALA A 145 12.03 -0.92 2.07
C ALA A 145 11.04 -1.76 1.23
N THR A 146 11.45 -2.89 0.66
CA THR A 146 10.53 -3.72 -0.13
C THR A 146 9.42 -4.36 0.72
N LEU A 147 9.65 -4.52 2.03
CA LEU A 147 8.58 -4.86 2.99
C LEU A 147 7.42 -3.86 2.88
N ASP A 148 7.74 -2.57 2.72
CA ASP A 148 6.75 -1.50 2.75
C ASP A 148 6.03 -1.33 1.41
N ARG A 149 6.52 -1.95 0.33
CA ARG A 149 5.81 -1.97 -0.96
C ARG A 149 4.41 -2.55 -0.81
N ASN A 150 4.30 -3.71 -0.17
CA ASN A 150 3.03 -4.41 0.02
C ASN A 150 2.17 -3.71 1.10
N LEU A 151 2.77 -3.07 2.10
CA LEU A 151 2.05 -2.26 3.10
C LEU A 151 1.42 -1.02 2.47
N SER A 152 2.22 -0.26 1.71
CA SER A 152 1.76 0.92 0.98
C SER A 152 0.68 0.56 -0.02
N TYR A 153 0.84 -0.55 -0.75
CA TYR A 153 -0.21 -1.12 -1.59
C TYR A 153 -1.52 -1.35 -0.83
N LEU A 154 -1.50 -2.09 0.29
CA LEU A 154 -2.71 -2.41 1.06
C LEU A 154 -3.40 -1.14 1.55
N THR A 155 -2.65 -0.22 2.16
CA THR A 155 -3.21 1.04 2.68
C THR A 155 -3.79 1.91 1.57
N LEU A 156 -3.15 1.97 0.40
CA LEU A 156 -3.63 2.76 -0.73
C LEU A 156 -4.89 2.15 -1.37
N VAL A 157 -5.00 0.82 -1.47
CA VAL A 157 -6.22 0.15 -1.94
C VAL A 157 -7.43 0.57 -1.09
N GLU A 158 -7.29 0.53 0.24
CA GLU A 158 -8.37 0.90 1.16
C GLU A 158 -8.76 2.37 1.01
N LEU A 159 -7.78 3.28 0.91
CA LEU A 159 -8.04 4.70 0.72
C LEU A 159 -8.77 4.99 -0.60
N LEU A 160 -8.36 4.36 -1.70
CA LEU A 160 -8.99 4.57 -3.01
C LEU A 160 -10.39 3.96 -3.09
N TYR A 161 -10.61 2.82 -2.43
CA TYR A 161 -11.90 2.13 -2.43
C TYR A 161 -12.92 2.79 -1.47
N ALA A 162 -12.51 3.19 -0.27
CA ALA A 162 -13.43 3.64 0.79
C ALA A 162 -13.79 5.13 0.75
N TYR A 163 -12.97 5.97 0.11
CA TYR A 163 -13.22 7.42 0.00
C TYR A 163 -13.78 7.82 -1.37
N PRO A 164 -14.43 8.99 -1.51
CA PRO A 164 -15.20 9.36 -2.70
C PRO A 164 -14.35 9.88 -3.87
N PHE A 165 -13.25 9.19 -4.24
CA PHE A 165 -12.42 9.56 -5.40
C PHE A 165 -12.93 8.96 -6.72
N ASP A 166 -13.17 9.79 -7.72
CA ASP A 166 -13.53 9.34 -9.08
C ASP A 166 -12.30 9.05 -9.95
N GLY A 167 -11.16 9.66 -9.61
CA GLY A 167 -9.86 9.34 -10.17
C GLY A 167 -8.74 9.74 -9.22
N VAL A 168 -7.51 9.35 -9.54
CA VAL A 168 -6.35 9.60 -8.67
C VAL A 168 -5.08 9.98 -9.45
N VAL A 169 -4.35 10.96 -8.94
CA VAL A 169 -2.95 11.21 -9.31
C VAL A 169 -2.05 10.55 -8.28
N LEU A 170 -1.20 9.65 -8.76
CA LEU A 170 -0.27 8.86 -7.95
C LEU A 170 1.10 9.54 -7.95
N LEU A 171 1.48 10.17 -6.84
CA LEU A 171 2.77 10.85 -6.74
C LEU A 171 3.86 9.81 -6.42
N THR A 172 4.68 9.47 -7.41
CA THR A 172 5.70 8.41 -7.34
C THR A 172 7.12 8.98 -7.36
N GLY A 173 8.12 8.19 -6.99
CA GLY A 173 9.51 8.63 -7.06
C GLY A 173 10.48 7.54 -6.64
N CYS A 174 10.75 7.46 -5.34
CA CYS A 174 11.60 6.46 -4.70
C CYS A 174 11.20 5.04 -5.09
N ASP A 175 12.19 4.16 -5.21
CA ASP A 175 12.14 2.79 -5.73
C ASP A 175 10.78 2.09 -5.65
N LYS A 176 10.27 1.86 -4.44
CA LYS A 176 9.10 1.00 -4.23
C LYS A 176 7.76 1.74 -4.26
N THR A 177 7.76 3.08 -4.36
CA THR A 177 6.53 3.88 -4.41
C THR A 177 5.78 3.70 -5.72
N THR A 178 6.49 3.67 -6.86
CA THR A 178 5.89 3.44 -8.18
C THR A 178 5.16 2.10 -8.29
N PRO A 179 5.78 0.94 -7.99
CA PRO A 179 5.07 -0.32 -8.05
C PRO A 179 3.93 -0.42 -7.03
N ALA A 180 4.07 0.09 -5.80
CA ALA A 180 2.98 0.09 -4.82
C ALA A 180 1.75 0.85 -5.33
N CYS A 181 1.96 2.02 -5.94
CA CYS A 181 0.90 2.82 -6.55
C CYS A 181 0.24 2.12 -7.74
N LEU A 182 1.02 1.53 -8.64
CA LEU A 182 0.51 0.81 -9.81
C LEU A 182 -0.26 -0.46 -9.41
N MET A 183 0.21 -1.20 -8.41
CA MET A 183 -0.50 -2.36 -7.85
C MET A 183 -1.87 -1.92 -7.28
N ALA A 184 -1.91 -0.82 -6.53
CA ALA A 184 -3.18 -0.34 -5.94
C ALA A 184 -4.15 0.16 -7.02
N ALA A 185 -3.64 0.88 -8.01
CA ALA A 185 -4.42 1.31 -9.17
C ALA A 185 -4.97 0.11 -9.97
N ALA A 186 -4.19 -0.95 -10.13
CA ALA A 186 -4.62 -2.18 -10.78
C ALA A 186 -5.76 -2.88 -10.01
N THR A 187 -5.60 -3.02 -8.68
CA THR A 187 -6.60 -3.65 -7.82
C THR A 187 -7.92 -2.88 -7.80
N VAL A 188 -7.87 -1.55 -7.65
CA VAL A 188 -9.07 -0.71 -7.50
C VAL A 188 -9.72 -0.39 -8.85
N ASN A 189 -8.91 -0.15 -9.89
CA ASN A 189 -9.34 0.12 -11.26
C ASN A 189 -10.25 1.36 -11.44
N ILE A 190 -10.00 2.44 -10.69
CA ILE A 190 -10.50 3.78 -11.03
C ILE A 190 -9.48 4.51 -11.92
N PRO A 191 -9.89 5.47 -12.77
CA PRO A 191 -8.97 6.27 -13.56
C PRO A 191 -7.79 6.79 -12.72
N ALA A 192 -6.58 6.47 -13.15
CA ALA A 192 -5.36 6.76 -12.38
C ALA A 192 -4.21 7.14 -13.30
N ILE A 193 -3.38 8.08 -12.87
CA ILE A 193 -2.18 8.52 -13.59
C ILE A 193 -1.02 8.75 -12.63
N CYS A 194 0.18 8.32 -13.01
CA CYS A 194 1.40 8.55 -12.25
C CYS A 194 2.02 9.92 -12.56
N LEU A 195 2.60 10.54 -11.53
CA LEU A 195 3.52 11.66 -11.65
C LEU A 195 4.79 11.36 -10.85
N ASN A 196 5.89 11.14 -11.55
CA ASN A 196 7.21 11.06 -10.92
C ASN A 196 7.62 12.41 -10.32
N VAL A 197 8.30 12.39 -9.17
CA VAL A 197 9.02 13.53 -8.58
C VAL A 197 10.17 14.01 -9.48
N GLY A 198 10.86 13.08 -10.15
CA GLY A 198 12.03 13.31 -11.00
C GLY A 198 13.37 12.98 -10.31
N PRO A 199 14.42 12.70 -11.09
CA PRO A 199 15.76 12.45 -10.56
C PRO A 199 16.41 13.72 -10.00
N MET A 200 17.38 13.53 -9.12
CA MET A 200 18.32 14.59 -8.72
C MET A 200 19.16 15.08 -9.92
N LEU A 201 19.77 16.25 -9.75
CA LEU A 201 20.80 16.77 -10.65
C LEU A 201 22.05 15.89 -10.64
N ASN A 202 22.93 16.09 -11.61
CA ASN A 202 24.22 15.40 -11.72
C ASN A 202 25.14 15.81 -10.56
N GLY A 203 25.69 14.82 -9.85
CA GLY A 203 26.77 15.03 -8.87
C GLY A 203 28.14 15.03 -9.55
N TRP A 204 29.14 15.62 -8.88
CA TRP A 204 30.52 15.75 -9.41
C TRP A 204 31.54 15.49 -8.28
N LEU A 205 32.56 14.70 -8.56
CA LEU A 205 33.63 14.41 -7.59
C LEU A 205 34.69 15.51 -7.59
N ASP A 206 35.10 16.00 -6.41
CA ASP A 206 36.32 16.81 -6.18
C ASP A 206 36.56 17.98 -7.14
N ASN A 207 35.51 18.69 -7.56
CA ASN A 207 35.60 19.75 -8.60
C ASN A 207 36.21 19.26 -9.93
N SER A 208 36.12 17.97 -10.21
CA SER A 208 36.52 17.35 -11.47
C SER A 208 35.32 17.22 -12.42
N ASN A 209 35.60 16.84 -13.67
CA ASN A 209 34.56 16.47 -14.64
C ASN A 209 34.08 15.02 -14.47
N GLU A 210 34.46 14.33 -13.38
CA GLU A 210 33.96 12.98 -13.10
C GLU A 210 32.57 13.04 -12.45
N ARG A 211 31.62 12.33 -13.07
CA ARG A 211 30.22 12.26 -12.61
C ARG A 211 30.08 11.37 -11.38
N SER A 212 29.50 11.92 -10.32
CA SER A 212 29.11 11.19 -9.11
C SER A 212 27.64 10.79 -9.18
N GLY A 213 27.38 9.54 -9.57
CA GLY A 213 26.05 8.97 -9.62
C GLY A 213 25.61 8.41 -8.28
N SER A 214 24.43 8.84 -7.81
CA SER A 214 23.80 8.33 -6.60
C SER A 214 23.62 6.79 -6.67
N GLY A 215 24.02 6.11 -5.60
CA GLY A 215 24.07 4.65 -5.51
C GLY A 215 25.35 4.05 -6.12
N THR A 216 25.68 4.36 -7.38
CA THR A 216 26.89 3.85 -8.04
C THR A 216 28.16 4.27 -7.30
N ILE A 217 28.22 5.52 -6.86
CA ILE A 217 29.40 6.05 -6.15
C ILE A 217 29.65 5.35 -4.80
N LEU A 218 28.61 4.85 -4.15
CA LEU A 218 28.73 4.10 -2.89
C LEU A 218 29.50 2.78 -3.11
N TRP A 219 29.21 2.07 -4.20
CA TRP A 219 29.89 0.82 -4.52
C TRP A 219 31.36 1.06 -4.81
N LYS A 220 31.67 2.06 -5.65
CA LYS A 220 33.05 2.48 -5.92
C LYS A 220 33.80 2.90 -4.66
N ALA A 221 33.19 3.73 -3.80
CA ALA A 221 33.82 4.18 -2.57
C ALA A 221 34.11 3.01 -1.61
N ARG A 222 33.20 2.04 -1.48
CA ARG A 222 33.41 0.83 -0.66
C ARG A 222 34.56 -0.02 -1.14
N GLU A 223 34.70 -0.22 -2.45
CA GLU A 223 35.84 -0.97 -3.01
C GLU A 223 37.17 -0.27 -2.72
N LEU A 224 37.25 1.04 -2.97
CA LEU A 224 38.46 1.83 -2.70
C LEU A 224 38.83 1.82 -1.21
N HIS A 225 37.82 1.92 -0.34
CA HIS A 225 38.01 1.88 1.11
C HIS A 225 38.49 0.51 1.57
N THR A 226 37.87 -0.57 1.09
CA THR A 226 38.29 -1.95 1.39
C THR A 226 39.70 -2.26 0.87
N ALA A 227 40.08 -1.67 -0.26
CA ALA A 227 41.44 -1.77 -0.79
C ALA A 227 42.48 -1.00 0.05
N GLY A 228 42.05 -0.06 0.89
CA GLY A 228 42.90 0.86 1.66
C GLY A 228 43.38 2.08 0.87
N GLU A 229 42.72 2.41 -0.25
CA GLU A 229 43.06 3.53 -1.12
C GLU A 229 42.47 4.87 -0.65
N ILE A 230 41.39 4.83 0.14
CA ILE A 230 40.73 6.00 0.73
C ILE A 230 40.41 5.75 2.21
N ASP A 231 40.28 6.82 2.99
CA ASP A 231 39.86 6.79 4.38
C ASP A 231 38.34 6.98 4.55
N ASP A 232 37.87 6.95 5.80
CA ASP A 232 36.45 7.07 6.15
C ASP A 232 35.85 8.41 5.73
N GLU A 233 36.57 9.52 5.93
CA GLU A 233 36.12 10.86 5.56
C GLU A 233 35.98 10.97 4.04
N LYS A 234 36.96 10.47 3.30
CA LYS A 234 36.89 10.46 1.84
C LYS A 234 35.76 9.60 1.31
N LEU A 235 35.48 8.45 1.94
CA LEU A 235 34.32 7.62 1.61
C LEU A 235 33.01 8.41 1.79
N ILE A 236 32.87 9.15 2.89
CA ILE A 236 31.68 9.98 3.16
C ILE A 236 31.55 11.11 2.13
N ASP A 237 32.64 11.83 1.83
CA ASP A 237 32.66 12.91 0.84
C ASP A 237 32.26 12.40 -0.56
N MET A 238 32.81 11.26 -0.98
CA MET A 238 32.46 10.64 -2.25
C MET A 238 30.97 10.28 -2.31
N VAL A 239 30.42 9.65 -1.27
CA VAL A 239 29.01 9.25 -1.25
C VAL A 239 28.07 10.46 -1.26
N THR A 240 28.36 11.49 -0.46
CA THR A 240 27.52 12.69 -0.34
C THR A 240 27.53 13.55 -1.60
N SER A 241 28.64 13.57 -2.36
CA SER A 241 28.74 14.26 -3.66
C SER A 241 27.70 13.79 -4.70
N GLY A 242 27.18 12.57 -4.56
CA GLY A 242 26.16 12.01 -5.45
C GLY A 242 24.73 12.53 -5.21
N THR A 243 24.52 13.39 -4.19
CA THR A 243 23.20 13.88 -3.77
C THR A 243 23.11 15.42 -3.80
N PRO A 244 23.16 16.06 -4.99
CA PRO A 244 23.30 17.52 -5.10
C PRO A 244 21.98 18.31 -5.00
N SER A 245 20.82 17.65 -5.07
CA SER A 245 19.51 18.32 -5.10
C SER A 245 18.41 17.44 -4.52
N HIS A 246 17.19 17.95 -4.44
CA HIS A 246 16.01 17.09 -4.24
C HIS A 246 15.75 16.20 -5.48
N GLY A 247 15.05 15.08 -5.27
CA GLY A 247 14.72 14.09 -6.30
C GLY A 247 15.18 12.67 -5.91
N HIS A 248 14.85 11.68 -6.74
CA HIS A 248 15.34 10.30 -6.57
C HIS A 248 16.74 10.11 -7.18
N CYS A 249 17.35 8.93 -7.03
CA CYS A 249 18.67 8.61 -7.60
C CYS A 249 18.77 9.03 -9.09
N ASN A 250 19.90 9.65 -9.45
CA ASN A 250 20.20 10.21 -10.78
C ASN A 250 20.93 9.22 -11.71
N THR A 251 20.98 7.95 -11.32
CA THR A 251 21.48 6.81 -12.09
C THR A 251 20.29 5.98 -12.59
N MET A 252 20.53 5.01 -13.48
CA MET A 252 19.52 4.07 -13.96
C MET A 252 19.25 2.97 -12.92
N GLY A 253 19.11 3.40 -11.66
CA GLY A 253 18.66 2.56 -10.55
C GLY A 253 17.17 2.25 -10.63
N THR A 254 16.64 1.64 -9.56
CA THR A 254 15.24 1.19 -9.53
C THR A 254 14.25 2.34 -9.67
N ALA A 255 14.46 3.48 -9.00
CA ALA A 255 13.59 4.66 -9.15
C ALA A 255 13.48 5.13 -10.61
N SER A 256 14.60 5.43 -11.28
CA SER A 256 14.60 5.86 -12.69
C SER A 256 14.00 4.79 -13.61
N THR A 257 14.33 3.51 -13.36
CA THR A 257 13.75 2.38 -14.10
C THR A 257 12.24 2.34 -13.95
N MET A 258 11.71 2.23 -12.74
CA MET A 258 10.27 2.06 -12.52
C MET A 258 9.45 3.26 -12.97
N ASN A 259 9.98 4.48 -12.88
CA ASN A 259 9.30 5.65 -13.44
C ASN A 259 9.30 5.67 -14.97
N ALA A 260 10.39 5.22 -15.61
CA ALA A 260 10.38 4.99 -17.07
C ALA A 260 9.41 3.88 -17.46
N LEU A 261 9.28 2.81 -16.67
CA LEU A 261 8.34 1.74 -16.94
C LEU A 261 6.88 2.15 -16.70
N ALA A 262 6.60 3.05 -15.76
CA ALA A 262 5.27 3.65 -15.64
C ALA A 262 4.88 4.45 -16.91
N GLU A 263 5.84 5.13 -17.54
CA GLU A 263 5.64 5.79 -18.83
C GLU A 263 5.52 4.79 -20.00
N ALA A 264 6.36 3.75 -20.05
CA ALA A 264 6.30 2.71 -21.09
C ALA A 264 5.00 1.87 -21.03
N LEU A 265 4.47 1.63 -19.82
CA LEU A 265 3.15 1.03 -19.61
C LEU A 265 2.01 1.96 -20.07
N GLY A 266 2.28 3.24 -20.29
CA GLY A 266 1.26 4.23 -20.63
C GLY A 266 0.56 4.86 -19.43
N MET A 267 1.02 4.63 -18.19
CA MET A 267 0.40 5.16 -16.96
C MET A 267 0.91 6.55 -16.55
N MET A 268 1.73 7.19 -17.38
CA MET A 268 2.28 8.55 -17.18
C MET A 268 2.19 9.33 -18.49
N LEU A 269 2.19 10.67 -18.40
CA LEU A 269 2.31 11.51 -19.59
C LEU A 269 3.67 11.28 -20.30
N PRO A 270 3.70 11.25 -21.65
CA PRO A 270 4.94 11.08 -22.40
C PRO A 270 5.99 12.14 -22.08
N GLY A 271 7.24 11.70 -21.93
CA GLY A 271 8.39 12.51 -21.51
C GLY A 271 8.42 12.81 -20.01
N GLY A 272 7.46 12.33 -19.22
CA GLY A 272 7.32 12.62 -17.80
C GLY A 272 8.34 11.90 -16.91
N ALA A 273 8.91 10.77 -17.33
CA ALA A 273 9.76 9.96 -16.46
C ALA A 273 11.11 10.60 -16.15
N ALA A 274 11.75 11.22 -17.15
CA ALA A 274 13.15 11.65 -17.08
C ALA A 274 13.35 13.09 -16.56
N ILE A 275 12.31 13.94 -16.52
CA ILE A 275 12.46 15.36 -16.15
C ILE A 275 13.06 15.49 -14.73
N PRO A 276 14.24 16.12 -14.56
CA PRO A 276 14.85 16.29 -13.24
C PRO A 276 13.91 17.03 -12.28
N ALA A 277 13.93 16.66 -11.01
CA ALA A 277 12.99 17.23 -10.04
C ALA A 277 13.08 18.77 -9.95
N PRO A 278 14.27 19.41 -9.95
CA PRO A 278 14.36 20.87 -9.85
C PRO A 278 14.00 21.65 -11.12
N TYR A 279 13.80 20.96 -12.25
CA TYR A 279 13.54 21.63 -13.52
C TYR A 279 12.11 22.20 -13.55
N LYS A 280 11.92 23.38 -14.17
CA LYS A 280 10.60 24.01 -14.30
C LYS A 280 9.60 23.12 -15.05
N GLU A 281 10.10 22.29 -15.98
CA GLU A 281 9.33 21.34 -16.76
C GLU A 281 8.63 20.31 -15.88
N ARG A 282 9.18 19.97 -14.71
CA ARG A 282 8.53 19.06 -13.75
C ARG A 282 7.26 19.67 -13.18
N MET A 283 7.27 20.95 -12.84
CA MET A 283 6.06 21.69 -12.41
C MET A 283 5.05 21.87 -13.55
N MET A 284 5.50 22.02 -14.80
CA MET A 284 4.63 22.04 -15.97
C MET A 284 3.96 20.67 -16.21
N CYS A 285 4.72 19.59 -16.08
CA CYS A 285 4.23 18.21 -16.16
C CYS A 285 3.21 17.92 -15.05
N ALA A 286 3.47 18.39 -13.82
CA ALA A 286 2.55 18.24 -12.70
C ALA A 286 1.17 18.89 -12.98
N TYR A 287 1.17 20.12 -13.50
CA TYR A 287 -0.05 20.80 -13.91
C TYR A 287 -0.79 20.04 -15.02
N ARG A 288 -0.06 19.62 -16.08
CA ARG A 288 -0.65 18.86 -17.19
C ARG A 288 -1.23 17.52 -16.73
N THR A 289 -0.59 16.86 -15.76
CA THR A 289 -1.09 15.61 -15.16
C THR A 289 -2.42 15.85 -14.43
N GLY A 290 -2.52 16.95 -13.68
CA GLY A 290 -3.76 17.36 -13.04
C GLY A 290 -4.90 17.67 -14.03
N VAL A 291 -4.58 18.22 -15.21
CA VAL A 291 -5.56 18.38 -16.29
C VAL A 291 -5.94 17.02 -16.90
N GLN A 292 -4.95 16.16 -17.15
CA GLN A 292 -5.16 14.88 -17.82
C GLN A 292 -6.05 13.92 -17.03
N ILE A 293 -5.86 13.82 -15.71
CA ILE A 293 -6.67 12.91 -14.88
C ILE A 293 -8.16 13.24 -14.92
N VAL A 294 -8.52 14.50 -15.08
CA VAL A 294 -9.93 14.92 -15.21
C VAL A 294 -10.51 14.46 -16.54
N GLU A 295 -9.74 14.55 -17.62
CA GLU A 295 -10.13 13.97 -18.92
C GLU A 295 -10.27 12.44 -18.81
N MET A 296 -9.33 11.77 -18.13
CA MET A 296 -9.40 10.31 -17.96
C MET A 296 -10.66 9.87 -17.22
N VAL A 297 -11.09 10.62 -16.19
CA VAL A 297 -12.36 10.35 -15.50
C VAL A 297 -13.55 10.57 -16.43
N GLN A 298 -13.54 11.61 -17.25
CA GLN A 298 -14.61 11.87 -18.21
C GLN A 298 -14.69 10.81 -19.31
N ALA A 299 -13.54 10.29 -19.75
CA ALA A 299 -13.43 9.21 -20.72
C ALA A 299 -13.61 7.81 -20.11
N ASP A 300 -13.74 7.70 -18.78
CA ASP A 300 -13.68 6.45 -18.00
C ASP A 300 -12.47 5.57 -18.37
N ARG A 301 -11.32 6.21 -18.68
CA ARG A 301 -10.09 5.52 -19.07
C ARG A 301 -9.40 4.97 -17.82
N LYS A 302 -9.43 3.65 -17.66
CA LYS A 302 -8.98 2.95 -16.46
C LYS A 302 -7.62 2.30 -16.62
N PRO A 303 -6.95 1.96 -15.51
CA PRO A 303 -5.73 1.16 -15.53
C PRO A 303 -5.88 -0.14 -16.34
N SER A 304 -7.05 -0.79 -16.31
CA SER A 304 -7.33 -2.00 -17.10
C SER A 304 -7.32 -1.80 -18.62
N ASP A 305 -7.52 -0.58 -19.10
CA ASP A 305 -7.53 -0.26 -20.53
C ASP A 305 -6.13 0.07 -21.05
N ILE A 306 -5.20 0.36 -20.12
CA ILE A 306 -3.83 0.81 -20.39
C ILE A 306 -2.83 -0.32 -20.10
N MET A 307 -2.88 -0.92 -18.92
CA MET A 307 -1.92 -1.96 -18.47
C MET A 307 -2.32 -3.35 -18.99
N THR A 308 -2.39 -3.49 -20.31
CA THR A 308 -2.64 -4.75 -21.00
C THR A 308 -1.36 -5.57 -21.13
N ARG A 309 -1.48 -6.85 -21.55
CA ARG A 309 -0.33 -7.71 -21.84
C ARG A 309 0.65 -7.03 -22.81
N GLU A 310 0.13 -6.43 -23.86
CA GLU A 310 0.89 -5.68 -24.87
C GLU A 310 1.69 -4.53 -24.25
N ALA A 311 1.11 -3.79 -23.30
CA ALA A 311 1.81 -2.72 -22.59
C ALA A 311 2.96 -3.26 -21.71
N PHE A 312 2.76 -4.41 -21.05
CA PHE A 312 3.83 -5.06 -20.29
C PHE A 312 4.99 -5.53 -21.17
N GLU A 313 4.70 -6.09 -22.36
CA GLU A 313 5.74 -6.51 -23.31
C GLU A 313 6.54 -5.30 -23.85
N ASN A 314 5.87 -4.19 -24.15
CA ASN A 314 6.54 -2.92 -24.46
C ASN A 314 7.44 -2.45 -23.31
N ALA A 315 6.97 -2.56 -22.07
CA ALA A 315 7.75 -2.18 -20.90
C ALA A 315 8.99 -3.06 -20.71
N ILE A 316 8.94 -4.36 -21.03
CA ILE A 316 10.13 -5.25 -21.02
C ILE A 316 11.18 -4.79 -22.05
N VAL A 317 10.75 -4.47 -23.27
CA VAL A 317 11.63 -3.96 -24.32
C VAL A 317 12.24 -2.61 -23.91
N ALA A 318 11.42 -1.69 -23.39
CA ALA A 318 11.87 -0.40 -22.89
C ALA A 318 12.89 -0.56 -21.75
N ASN A 319 12.62 -1.45 -20.78
CA ASN A 319 13.54 -1.75 -19.68
C ASN A 319 14.92 -2.18 -20.19
N THR A 320 14.95 -3.05 -21.19
CA THR A 320 16.22 -3.52 -21.74
C THR A 320 16.97 -2.41 -22.47
N ALA A 321 16.27 -1.63 -23.30
CA ALA A 321 16.88 -0.55 -24.06
C ALA A 321 17.51 0.54 -23.17
N ILE A 322 16.96 0.75 -21.97
CA ILE A 322 17.50 1.68 -20.98
C ILE A 322 18.51 1.05 -20.00
N GLY A 323 18.70 -0.27 -20.01
CA GLY A 323 19.59 -0.95 -19.05
C GLY A 323 19.06 -1.00 -17.63
N GLY A 324 17.74 -1.16 -17.49
CA GLY A 324 17.01 -1.04 -16.22
C GLY A 324 17.45 -1.99 -15.10
N SER A 325 16.96 -1.69 -13.91
CA SER A 325 17.21 -2.44 -12.67
C SER A 325 16.68 -3.87 -12.70
N THR A 326 17.40 -4.81 -12.07
CA THR A 326 16.96 -6.20 -11.83
C THR A 326 15.78 -6.31 -10.85
N ASN A 327 15.40 -5.21 -10.21
CA ASN A 327 14.15 -5.10 -9.45
C ASN A 327 12.91 -4.95 -10.35
N ALA A 328 13.07 -4.54 -11.61
CA ALA A 328 11.96 -4.32 -12.52
C ALA A 328 11.09 -5.57 -12.78
N PRO A 329 11.67 -6.78 -13.01
CA PRO A 329 10.88 -7.99 -13.14
C PRO A 329 10.00 -8.28 -11.93
N ILE A 330 10.53 -8.14 -10.71
CA ILE A 330 9.76 -8.33 -9.47
C ILE A 330 8.57 -7.36 -9.43
N HIS A 331 8.81 -6.10 -9.80
CA HIS A 331 7.83 -5.03 -9.69
C HIS A 331 6.75 -5.08 -10.78
N LEU A 332 7.13 -5.27 -12.05
CA LEU A 332 6.15 -5.39 -13.13
C LEU A 332 5.38 -6.70 -13.07
N ASN A 333 6.00 -7.82 -12.71
CA ASN A 333 5.25 -9.07 -12.51
C ASN A 333 4.24 -8.91 -11.36
N ALA A 334 4.56 -8.17 -10.31
CA ALA A 334 3.59 -7.84 -9.26
C ALA A 334 2.41 -7.00 -9.77
N VAL A 335 2.68 -5.94 -10.55
CA VAL A 335 1.62 -5.11 -11.14
C VAL A 335 0.75 -5.94 -12.10
N ALA A 336 1.37 -6.78 -12.94
CA ALA A 336 0.68 -7.68 -13.85
C ALA A 336 -0.22 -8.67 -13.08
N ALA A 337 0.28 -9.28 -12.00
CA ALA A 337 -0.48 -10.17 -11.15
C ALA A 337 -1.71 -9.47 -10.52
N HIS A 338 -1.57 -8.23 -10.05
CA HIS A 338 -2.71 -7.45 -9.54
C HIS A 338 -3.71 -7.01 -10.62
N MET A 339 -3.27 -6.90 -11.88
CA MET A 339 -4.13 -6.65 -13.03
C MET A 339 -4.78 -7.93 -13.59
N GLY A 340 -4.35 -9.11 -13.15
CA GLY A 340 -4.78 -10.39 -13.71
C GLY A 340 -4.16 -10.70 -15.08
N VAL A 341 -3.02 -10.06 -15.39
CA VAL A 341 -2.23 -10.32 -16.60
C VAL A 341 -1.14 -11.34 -16.27
N LYS A 342 -1.06 -12.42 -17.04
CA LYS A 342 0.05 -13.38 -16.93
C LYS A 342 1.34 -12.70 -17.41
N LEU A 343 2.37 -12.70 -16.57
CA LEU A 343 3.72 -12.24 -16.89
C LEU A 343 4.70 -12.99 -16.00
N ASP A 344 5.72 -13.62 -16.59
CA ASP A 344 6.72 -14.39 -15.85
C ASP A 344 8.15 -14.08 -16.33
N LEU A 345 9.16 -14.70 -15.72
CA LEU A 345 10.57 -14.44 -16.06
C LEU A 345 11.00 -15.04 -17.41
N ASP A 346 10.26 -16.01 -17.95
CA ASP A 346 10.51 -16.51 -19.31
C ASP A 346 10.13 -15.43 -20.36
N ASP A 347 9.11 -14.60 -20.08
CA ASP A 347 8.78 -13.43 -20.90
C ASP A 347 9.93 -12.40 -20.93
N TRP A 348 10.57 -12.15 -19.79
CA TRP A 348 11.70 -11.21 -19.70
C TRP A 348 12.92 -11.65 -20.52
N ASP A 349 13.23 -12.94 -20.52
CA ASP A 349 14.31 -13.51 -21.35
C ASP A 349 13.93 -13.48 -22.83
N SER A 350 12.79 -14.08 -23.19
CA SER A 350 12.38 -14.27 -24.58
C SER A 350 12.13 -12.96 -25.33
N ILE A 351 11.55 -11.95 -24.68
CA ILE A 351 11.22 -10.66 -25.28
C ILE A 351 12.38 -9.67 -25.12
N GLY A 352 13.04 -9.69 -23.95
CA GLY A 352 14.02 -8.68 -23.57
C GLY A 352 15.44 -8.96 -24.05
N LEU A 353 15.92 -10.21 -24.01
CA LEU A 353 17.35 -10.51 -24.12
C LEU A 353 18.02 -9.91 -25.37
N GLY A 354 17.39 -10.06 -26.54
CA GLY A 354 17.90 -9.60 -27.83
C GLY A 354 17.71 -8.11 -28.13
N ILE A 355 17.22 -7.33 -27.16
CA ILE A 355 17.13 -5.88 -27.27
C ILE A 355 18.47 -5.26 -26.86
N PRO A 356 19.02 -4.34 -27.67
CA PRO A 356 20.29 -3.70 -27.36
C PRO A 356 20.16 -2.62 -26.29
N LEU A 357 21.20 -2.47 -25.46
CA LEU A 357 21.35 -1.34 -24.56
C LEU A 357 21.78 -0.11 -25.34
N ILE A 358 20.92 0.90 -25.40
CA ILE A 358 21.22 2.15 -26.12
C ILE A 358 21.37 3.36 -25.21
N LEU A 359 20.93 3.30 -23.96
CA LEU A 359 21.13 4.39 -23.02
C LEU A 359 22.52 4.31 -22.36
N ASN A 360 23.36 5.31 -22.62
CA ASN A 360 24.67 5.49 -21.98
C ASN A 360 24.52 6.20 -20.64
N MET A 361 24.13 5.45 -19.60
CA MET A 361 23.88 6.00 -18.27
C MET A 361 24.36 5.02 -17.19
N GLN A 362 24.92 5.53 -16.11
CA GLN A 362 25.35 4.72 -14.97
C GLN A 362 24.19 3.86 -14.43
N PRO A 363 24.43 2.60 -13.99
CA PRO A 363 25.75 1.99 -13.80
C PRO A 363 26.34 1.33 -15.06
N ALA A 364 25.58 1.17 -16.15
CA ALA A 364 26.08 0.48 -17.34
C ALA A 364 26.92 1.40 -18.26
N GLY A 365 26.76 2.71 -18.13
CA GLY A 365 27.45 3.74 -18.90
C GLY A 365 27.96 4.88 -18.05
N GLU A 366 28.21 6.01 -18.70
CA GLU A 366 28.98 7.12 -18.13
C GLU A 366 28.09 8.29 -17.66
N MET A 367 26.96 8.53 -18.34
CA MET A 367 26.12 9.70 -18.09
C MET A 367 25.17 9.50 -16.90
N LEU A 368 24.46 10.58 -16.54
CA LEU A 368 23.45 10.62 -15.47
C LEU A 368 22.11 11.17 -16.00
N SER A 369 21.11 11.23 -15.12
CA SER A 369 19.71 11.46 -15.52
C SER A 369 19.46 12.80 -16.22
N GLU A 370 20.22 13.85 -15.91
CA GLU A 370 20.04 15.13 -16.61
C GLU A 370 20.42 15.01 -18.09
N ASP A 371 21.49 14.27 -18.38
CA ASP A 371 21.94 14.04 -19.75
C ASP A 371 20.89 13.22 -20.49
N TYR A 372 20.36 12.17 -19.85
CA TYR A 372 19.27 11.36 -20.40
C TYR A 372 18.03 12.19 -20.75
N TYR A 373 17.61 13.09 -19.86
CA TYR A 373 16.49 13.98 -20.12
C TYR A 373 16.77 14.92 -21.31
N ARG A 374 17.93 15.58 -21.32
CA ARG A 374 18.32 16.52 -22.40
C ARG A 374 18.44 15.82 -23.76
N ALA A 375 18.84 14.55 -23.77
CA ALA A 375 18.90 13.72 -24.97
C ALA A 375 17.51 13.33 -25.51
N GLY A 376 16.41 13.61 -24.79
CA GLY A 376 15.04 13.33 -25.20
C GLY A 376 14.31 12.30 -24.35
N GLY A 377 14.96 11.75 -23.32
CA GLY A 377 14.34 10.83 -22.37
C GLY A 377 13.84 9.54 -23.01
N LEU A 378 12.84 8.93 -22.36
CA LEU A 378 12.24 7.68 -22.84
C LEU A 378 11.56 7.82 -24.21
N PRO A 379 10.88 8.94 -24.55
CA PRO A 379 10.28 9.09 -25.88
C PRO A 379 11.28 8.91 -27.02
N ALA A 380 12.53 9.35 -26.85
CA ALA A 380 13.55 9.18 -27.88
C ALA A 380 13.98 7.73 -28.06
N ILE A 381 14.07 6.97 -26.96
CA ILE A 381 14.39 5.54 -26.98
C ILE A 381 13.25 4.75 -27.63
N LEU A 382 12.02 5.04 -27.25
CA LEU A 382 10.84 4.40 -27.84
C LEU A 382 10.67 4.74 -29.33
N ALA A 383 10.97 5.98 -29.74
CA ALA A 383 10.95 6.37 -31.15
C ALA A 383 11.92 5.52 -31.99
N ASP A 384 13.17 5.37 -31.54
CA ASP A 384 14.15 4.53 -32.23
C ASP A 384 13.71 3.05 -32.29
N LEU A 385 13.07 2.54 -31.23
CA LEU A 385 12.54 1.17 -31.18
C LEU A 385 11.34 0.97 -32.13
N VAL A 386 10.44 1.95 -32.23
CA VAL A 386 9.30 1.93 -33.16
C VAL A 386 9.81 1.95 -34.61
N ASP A 387 10.73 2.86 -34.94
CA ASP A 387 11.28 2.99 -36.29
C ASP A 387 11.98 1.72 -36.77
N ALA A 388 12.60 0.98 -35.85
CA ALA A 388 13.27 -0.29 -36.13
C ALA A 388 12.34 -1.52 -36.07
N GLY A 389 11.04 -1.34 -35.77
CA GLY A 389 10.10 -2.45 -35.58
C GLY A 389 10.47 -3.35 -34.38
N LYS A 390 11.19 -2.81 -33.40
CA LYS A 390 11.62 -3.53 -32.18
C LYS A 390 10.68 -3.31 -30.98
N LEU A 391 9.82 -2.29 -31.03
CA LEU A 391 8.72 -2.15 -30.08
C LEU A 391 7.54 -3.02 -30.56
N PRO A 392 7.14 -4.08 -29.83
CA PRO A 392 6.21 -5.07 -30.36
C PRO A 392 4.79 -4.51 -30.55
N HIS A 393 4.35 -3.58 -29.69
CA HIS A 393 2.96 -3.11 -29.68
C HIS A 393 2.85 -1.58 -29.72
N PRO A 394 3.16 -0.93 -30.86
CA PRO A 394 3.10 0.53 -30.97
C PRO A 394 1.67 1.10 -30.80
N ASN A 395 0.64 0.27 -30.93
CA ASN A 395 -0.76 0.68 -30.82
C ASN A 395 -1.31 0.62 -29.38
N ALA A 396 -0.49 0.25 -28.38
CA ALA A 396 -0.92 0.20 -26.98
C ALA A 396 -1.39 1.59 -26.49
N LEU A 397 -2.56 1.65 -25.84
CA LEU A 397 -3.18 2.87 -25.34
C LEU A 397 -2.38 3.45 -24.16
N THR A 398 -2.39 4.78 -24.03
CA THR A 398 -1.76 5.48 -22.90
C THR A 398 -2.71 6.44 -22.21
N ALA A 399 -2.31 6.95 -21.05
CA ALA A 399 -3.09 7.82 -20.18
C ALA A 399 -3.58 9.11 -20.86
N ASN A 400 -2.92 9.58 -21.91
CA ASN A 400 -3.34 10.75 -22.67
C ASN A 400 -4.33 10.46 -23.80
N GLY A 401 -4.78 9.21 -23.96
CA GLY A 401 -5.74 8.78 -24.96
C GLY A 401 -5.14 8.47 -26.34
N LYS A 402 -3.82 8.61 -26.50
CA LYS A 402 -3.10 8.24 -27.71
C LYS A 402 -2.37 6.93 -27.53
N THR A 403 -2.00 6.31 -28.64
CA THR A 403 -1.12 5.15 -28.65
C THR A 403 0.32 5.53 -28.31
N ILE A 404 1.10 4.57 -27.80
CA ILE A 404 2.51 4.79 -27.49
C ILE A 404 3.32 5.19 -28.74
N GLY A 405 2.99 4.64 -29.91
CA GLY A 405 3.62 4.97 -31.19
C GLY A 405 3.35 6.42 -31.62
N GLU A 406 2.10 6.88 -31.53
CA GLU A 406 1.74 8.29 -31.83
C GLU A 406 2.45 9.28 -30.90
N ASN A 407 2.65 8.91 -29.63
CA ASN A 407 3.30 9.77 -28.65
C ASN A 407 4.79 10.01 -28.94
N VAL A 408 5.45 9.09 -29.63
CA VAL A 408 6.91 9.11 -29.86
C VAL A 408 7.29 9.44 -31.31
N GLN A 409 6.30 9.62 -32.19
CA GLN A 409 6.53 10.00 -33.57
C GLN A 409 7.34 11.31 -33.66
N GLY A 410 8.48 11.25 -34.38
CA GLY A 410 9.37 12.41 -34.56
C GLY A 410 10.12 12.84 -33.30
N LYS A 411 10.25 11.96 -32.29
CA LYS A 411 10.93 12.25 -31.02
C LYS A 411 12.34 11.66 -30.94
N GLN A 412 12.94 11.26 -32.06
CA GLN A 412 14.29 10.71 -32.10
C GLN A 412 15.30 11.64 -31.43
N THR A 413 16.30 11.05 -30.77
CA THR A 413 17.34 11.85 -30.13
C THR A 413 18.25 12.53 -31.15
N TRP A 414 18.71 13.73 -30.81
CA TRP A 414 19.81 14.41 -31.47
C TRP A 414 21.16 14.11 -30.79
N ASP A 415 21.15 13.70 -29.51
CA ASP A 415 22.34 13.39 -28.72
C ASP A 415 22.65 11.88 -28.76
N ARG A 416 23.46 11.51 -29.75
CA ARG A 416 23.93 10.12 -29.92
C ARG A 416 25.08 9.73 -28.98
N GLN A 417 25.57 10.64 -28.15
CA GLN A 417 26.53 10.31 -27.09
C GLN A 417 25.81 9.66 -25.90
N THR A 418 24.66 10.21 -25.52
CA THR A 418 23.82 9.73 -24.41
C THR A 418 22.88 8.61 -24.84
N ILE A 419 22.20 8.75 -25.98
CA ILE A 419 21.31 7.70 -26.51
C ILE A 419 21.90 7.17 -27.83
N LYS A 420 22.60 6.03 -27.72
CA LYS A 420 23.24 5.34 -28.83
C LYS A 420 22.21 4.90 -29.87
N THR A 421 22.69 4.56 -31.07
CA THR A 421 21.82 3.98 -32.11
C THR A 421 21.69 2.48 -31.91
N LEU A 422 20.60 1.88 -32.41
CA LEU A 422 20.43 0.43 -32.41
C LEU A 422 21.50 -0.33 -33.23
N LYS A 423 22.16 0.34 -34.18
CA LYS A 423 23.25 -0.23 -35.00
C LYS A 423 24.62 -0.15 -34.32
N ALA A 424 24.82 0.84 -33.47
CA ALA A 424 26.03 1.02 -32.66
C ALA A 424 25.65 1.17 -31.17
N PRO A 425 25.03 0.12 -30.57
CA PRO A 425 24.60 0.16 -29.18
C PRO A 425 25.78 -0.02 -28.23
N MET A 426 25.56 0.17 -26.93
CA MET A 426 26.56 -0.16 -25.91
C MET A 426 26.77 -1.66 -25.78
N LYS A 427 25.67 -2.42 -25.82
CA LYS A 427 25.64 -3.89 -25.79
C LYS A 427 24.56 -4.36 -26.75
N LYS A 428 24.84 -5.42 -27.51
CA LYS A 428 23.90 -5.97 -28.51
C LYS A 428 22.74 -6.73 -27.85
N ASP A 429 23.08 -7.58 -26.89
CA ASP A 429 22.13 -8.33 -26.07
C ASP A 429 22.30 -7.87 -24.63
N ALA A 430 21.26 -7.21 -24.09
CA ALA A 430 21.36 -6.49 -22.82
C ALA A 430 20.28 -6.88 -21.80
N GLY A 431 19.27 -7.65 -22.24
CA GLY A 431 18.15 -8.04 -21.40
C GLY A 431 18.55 -9.03 -20.31
N PHE A 432 17.60 -9.36 -19.45
CA PHE A 432 17.84 -10.33 -18.39
C PHE A 432 17.89 -11.74 -18.97
N LEU A 433 18.84 -12.54 -18.49
CA LEU A 433 18.87 -13.97 -18.77
C LEU A 433 18.15 -14.69 -17.62
N HIS A 434 17.14 -15.49 -17.95
CA HIS A 434 16.43 -16.31 -16.97
C HIS A 434 17.14 -17.65 -16.85
N LEU A 435 17.66 -17.94 -15.65
CA LEU A 435 18.40 -19.16 -15.34
C LEU A 435 17.53 -20.09 -14.49
N LYS A 436 17.64 -21.40 -14.74
CA LYS A 436 17.03 -22.48 -13.94
C LYS A 436 18.12 -23.49 -13.54
N GLY A 437 17.81 -24.55 -12.81
CA GLY A 437 18.78 -25.64 -12.60
C GLY A 437 18.54 -26.40 -11.31
N THR A 438 19.51 -27.23 -10.91
CA THR A 438 19.39 -27.94 -9.63
C THR A 438 19.58 -27.03 -8.42
N LEU A 439 20.15 -25.81 -8.58
CA LEU A 439 20.28 -24.86 -7.47
C LEU A 439 18.98 -24.11 -7.15
N PHE A 440 18.20 -23.74 -8.18
CA PHE A 440 16.95 -22.98 -8.06
C PHE A 440 16.05 -23.24 -9.28
N ASP A 441 14.75 -23.04 -9.11
CA ASP A 441 13.79 -23.16 -10.21
C ASP A 441 13.84 -21.95 -11.14
N SER A 442 14.22 -20.78 -10.59
CA SER A 442 14.24 -19.51 -11.28
C SER A 442 15.21 -18.52 -10.64
N ALA A 443 16.07 -17.90 -11.44
CA ALA A 443 16.89 -16.73 -11.06
C ALA A 443 17.15 -15.85 -12.29
N ILE A 444 17.53 -14.59 -12.10
CA ILE A 444 17.86 -13.70 -13.22
C ILE A 444 19.29 -13.19 -13.16
N MET A 445 19.91 -12.99 -14.31
CA MET A 445 21.23 -12.35 -14.44
C MET A 445 21.12 -11.08 -15.30
N LYS A 446 21.76 -10.00 -14.85
CA LYS A 446 21.88 -8.76 -15.64
C LYS A 446 23.06 -8.86 -16.60
N THR A 447 22.79 -9.13 -17.88
CA THR A 447 23.84 -9.32 -18.90
C THR A 447 24.50 -8.00 -19.34
N SER A 448 23.77 -6.88 -19.26
CA SER A 448 24.24 -5.55 -19.68
C SER A 448 25.47 -5.04 -18.92
N VAL A 449 25.74 -5.57 -17.72
CA VAL A 449 26.87 -5.16 -16.88
C VAL A 449 28.02 -6.16 -16.87
N ILE A 450 27.99 -7.17 -17.75
CA ILE A 450 29.13 -8.08 -17.95
C ILE A 450 30.30 -7.28 -18.56
N SER A 451 31.35 -7.09 -17.77
CA SER A 451 32.59 -6.43 -18.17
C SER A 451 33.41 -7.29 -19.14
N PRO A 452 34.28 -6.70 -19.97
CA PRO A 452 35.26 -7.43 -20.76
C PRO A 452 36.14 -8.36 -19.89
N GLU A 453 36.53 -7.90 -18.70
CA GLU A 453 37.36 -8.63 -17.75
C GLU A 453 36.65 -9.88 -17.22
N PHE A 454 35.38 -9.74 -16.78
CA PHE A 454 34.56 -10.86 -16.36
C PHE A 454 34.34 -11.86 -17.50
N ARG A 455 34.08 -11.35 -18.72
CA ARG A 455 33.90 -12.22 -19.89
C ARG A 455 35.16 -13.03 -20.19
N LYS A 456 36.33 -12.39 -20.17
CA LYS A 456 37.62 -13.05 -20.39
C LYS A 456 37.91 -14.14 -19.35
N GLU A 457 37.64 -13.85 -18.07
CA GLU A 457 37.91 -14.79 -16.99
C GLU A 457 36.95 -15.99 -16.95
N PHE A 458 35.65 -15.74 -17.17
CA PHE A 458 34.61 -16.73 -16.91
C PHE A 458 33.89 -17.29 -18.15
N LEU A 459 33.90 -16.59 -19.29
CA LEU A 459 33.01 -16.90 -20.42
C LEU A 459 33.71 -17.16 -21.76
N GLU A 460 35.04 -16.99 -21.84
CA GLU A 460 35.82 -17.10 -23.10
C GLU A 460 36.63 -18.40 -23.22
N ASP A 461 36.37 -19.43 -22.41
CA ASP A 461 36.97 -20.76 -22.64
C ASP A 461 36.52 -21.31 -24.00
N SER A 462 37.47 -21.53 -24.91
CA SER A 462 37.21 -22.05 -26.25
C SER A 462 36.58 -23.45 -26.25
N ASN A 463 36.78 -24.24 -25.21
CA ASN A 463 36.24 -25.60 -25.10
C ASN A 463 34.86 -25.64 -24.45
N ASP A 464 34.50 -24.62 -23.65
CA ASP A 464 33.23 -24.51 -22.93
C ASP A 464 32.75 -23.05 -22.87
N PRO A 465 32.44 -22.42 -24.02
CA PRO A 465 32.16 -21.00 -24.09
C PRO A 465 30.89 -20.62 -23.32
N ASN A 466 30.91 -19.48 -22.64
CA ASN A 466 29.85 -19.00 -21.75
C ASN A 466 29.46 -19.95 -20.60
N ALA A 467 30.36 -20.85 -20.19
CA ALA A 467 30.16 -21.72 -19.04
C ALA A 467 31.43 -21.85 -18.21
N PHE A 468 31.26 -22.11 -16.91
CA PHE A 468 32.37 -22.30 -15.98
C PHE A 468 31.96 -23.11 -14.75
N GLU A 469 32.98 -23.67 -14.09
CA GLU A 469 32.84 -24.37 -12.81
C GLU A 469 33.74 -23.73 -11.77
N CYS A 470 33.15 -23.40 -10.62
CA CYS A 470 33.83 -22.65 -9.55
C CYS A 470 33.42 -23.17 -8.17
N LYS A 471 34.32 -23.01 -7.20
CA LYS A 471 34.05 -23.32 -5.79
C LYS A 471 33.22 -22.22 -5.15
N LEU A 472 32.53 -22.55 -4.06
CA LEU A 472 31.66 -21.62 -3.33
C LEU A 472 32.30 -21.08 -2.05
N ALA A 473 32.02 -19.80 -1.78
CA ALA A 473 32.00 -19.23 -0.44
C ALA A 473 30.56 -18.79 -0.14
N VAL A 474 29.93 -19.42 0.85
CA VAL A 474 28.50 -19.28 1.18
C VAL A 474 28.34 -18.47 2.45
N PHE A 475 27.54 -17.42 2.42
CA PHE A 475 27.28 -16.53 3.53
C PHE A 475 25.80 -16.53 3.93
N ASP A 476 25.55 -16.66 5.22
CA ASP A 476 24.22 -16.62 5.83
C ASP A 476 23.89 -15.18 6.26
N GLY A 477 23.51 -14.34 5.29
CA GLY A 477 23.20 -12.92 5.49
C GLY A 477 24.41 -11.96 5.46
N PRO A 478 24.16 -10.64 5.38
CA PRO A 478 25.21 -9.63 5.25
C PRO A 478 26.11 -9.56 6.48
N GLU A 479 25.60 -9.88 7.68
CA GLU A 479 26.39 -9.91 8.91
C GLU A 479 27.49 -10.98 8.84
N ASP A 480 27.17 -12.18 8.36
CA ASP A 480 28.13 -13.27 8.19
C ASP A 480 29.15 -12.97 7.07
N TYR A 481 28.68 -12.38 5.96
CA TYR A 481 29.54 -11.88 4.90
C TYR A 481 30.58 -10.88 5.42
N HIS A 482 30.14 -9.83 6.13
CA HIS A 482 31.06 -8.83 6.66
C HIS A 482 32.02 -9.39 7.71
N HIS A 483 31.59 -10.40 8.48
CA HIS A 483 32.44 -11.04 9.47
C HIS A 483 33.53 -11.91 8.84
N ARG A 484 33.20 -12.65 7.77
CA ARG A 484 34.10 -13.67 7.19
C ARG A 484 34.82 -13.28 5.91
N LEU A 485 34.44 -12.19 5.24
CA LEU A 485 34.99 -11.81 3.93
C LEU A 485 36.53 -11.91 3.85
N GLU A 486 37.24 -11.35 4.82
CA GLU A 486 38.72 -11.31 4.83
C GLU A 486 39.39 -12.62 5.28
N THR A 487 38.62 -13.57 5.84
CA THR A 487 39.16 -14.83 6.41
C THR A 487 38.71 -16.08 5.64
N ALA A 488 37.62 -15.99 4.89
CA ALA A 488 37.15 -17.08 4.04
C ALA A 488 38.17 -17.37 2.92
N PRO A 489 38.36 -18.65 2.53
CA PRO A 489 39.33 -19.04 1.51
C PRO A 489 38.82 -18.68 0.10
N ILE A 490 38.86 -17.39 -0.23
CA ILE A 490 38.36 -16.82 -1.48
C ILE A 490 39.52 -16.51 -2.43
N ASP A 491 39.41 -17.02 -3.65
CA ASP A 491 40.29 -16.70 -4.78
C ASP A 491 39.50 -16.03 -5.93
N ALA A 492 40.20 -15.64 -7.00
CA ALA A 492 39.60 -14.95 -8.15
C ALA A 492 38.52 -15.78 -8.89
N ARG A 493 38.47 -17.11 -8.70
CA ARG A 493 37.51 -18.03 -9.33
C ARG A 493 36.57 -18.66 -8.31
N THR A 494 36.32 -17.97 -7.19
CA THR A 494 35.32 -18.38 -6.20
C THR A 494 33.99 -17.68 -6.50
N ILE A 495 32.88 -18.41 -6.44
CA ILE A 495 31.53 -17.83 -6.48
C ILE A 495 31.14 -17.45 -5.05
N LEU A 496 30.75 -16.20 -4.85
CA LEU A 496 30.21 -15.72 -3.59
C LEU A 496 28.70 -15.98 -3.57
N VAL A 497 28.20 -16.66 -2.55
CA VAL A 497 26.77 -16.96 -2.38
C VAL A 497 26.22 -16.26 -1.15
N MET A 498 25.17 -15.47 -1.33
CA MET A 498 24.43 -14.81 -0.24
C MET A 498 23.05 -15.44 -0.13
N ARG A 499 22.76 -16.12 0.99
CA ARG A 499 21.48 -16.79 1.22
C ARG A 499 20.79 -16.35 2.51
N GLY A 500 19.50 -16.65 2.63
CA GLY A 500 18.68 -16.19 3.75
C GLY A 500 18.35 -14.71 3.66
N VAL A 501 18.49 -14.13 2.47
CA VAL A 501 18.27 -12.70 2.21
C VAL A 501 17.08 -12.47 1.28
N GLY A 502 16.26 -13.50 1.06
CA GLY A 502 15.02 -13.47 0.28
C GLY A 502 13.78 -12.95 1.03
N PRO A 503 12.58 -13.09 0.46
CA PRO A 503 11.32 -12.62 1.05
C PRO A 503 11.07 -13.07 2.49
N LEU A 504 11.20 -14.36 2.80
CA LEU A 504 10.98 -14.93 4.13
C LEU A 504 12.23 -14.80 5.00
N GLY A 505 13.41 -15.05 4.40
CA GLY A 505 14.68 -15.13 5.10
C GLY A 505 15.06 -13.83 5.79
N TYR A 506 15.08 -12.71 5.07
CA TYR A 506 15.69 -11.48 5.58
C TYR A 506 14.93 -10.79 6.72
N PRO A 507 13.60 -10.53 6.65
CA PRO A 507 12.62 -10.67 5.56
C PRO A 507 12.49 -9.45 4.63
N GLY A 508 11.84 -9.65 3.48
CA GLY A 508 11.51 -8.62 2.50
C GLY A 508 12.47 -8.51 1.32
N ALA A 509 13.36 -9.48 1.14
CA ALA A 509 14.38 -9.53 0.09
C ALA A 509 15.33 -8.32 0.08
N ALA A 510 16.52 -8.44 0.65
CA ALA A 510 17.47 -7.32 0.77
C ALA A 510 18.31 -7.07 -0.50
N GLU A 511 18.80 -5.85 -0.68
CA GLU A 511 19.75 -5.47 -1.75
C GLU A 511 21.21 -5.70 -1.32
N VAL A 512 21.60 -6.97 -1.20
CA VAL A 512 22.89 -7.36 -0.59
C VAL A 512 23.67 -8.41 -1.38
N VAL A 513 23.15 -8.88 -2.52
CA VAL A 513 23.83 -9.91 -3.32
C VAL A 513 25.04 -9.36 -4.08
N ASN A 514 25.12 -8.05 -4.32
CA ASN A 514 26.27 -7.39 -4.95
C ASN A 514 27.48 -7.27 -4.00
N MET A 515 28.00 -8.41 -3.57
CA MET A 515 29.21 -8.54 -2.77
C MET A 515 30.43 -8.09 -3.57
N HIS A 516 31.43 -7.54 -2.88
CA HIS A 516 32.72 -7.18 -3.48
C HIS A 516 33.78 -8.22 -3.11
N ALA A 517 34.89 -8.22 -3.84
CA ALA A 517 36.03 -9.07 -3.51
C ALA A 517 36.65 -8.67 -2.16
N PRO A 518 37.29 -9.60 -1.44
CA PRO A 518 38.08 -9.28 -0.24
C PRO A 518 39.25 -8.36 -0.58
N GLY A 519 39.73 -7.61 0.42
CA GLY A 519 40.74 -6.57 0.22
C GLY A 519 42.02 -7.06 -0.46
N HIS A 520 42.45 -8.31 -0.20
CA HIS A 520 43.64 -8.86 -0.87
C HIS A 520 43.46 -9.07 -2.37
N LEU A 521 42.25 -9.38 -2.84
CA LEU A 521 41.93 -9.53 -4.27
C LEU A 521 41.69 -8.18 -4.94
N LEU A 522 41.05 -7.24 -4.25
CA LEU A 522 40.89 -5.86 -4.75
C LEU A 522 42.25 -5.21 -5.03
N ARG A 523 43.23 -5.37 -4.13
CA ARG A 523 44.62 -4.90 -4.32
C ARG A 523 45.35 -5.60 -5.48
N GLN A 524 44.89 -6.77 -5.90
CA GLN A 524 45.39 -7.49 -7.08
C GLN A 524 44.66 -7.09 -8.38
N GLY A 525 43.69 -6.18 -8.29
CA GLY A 525 42.88 -5.72 -9.42
C GLY A 525 41.68 -6.61 -9.74
N VAL A 526 41.37 -7.61 -8.92
CA VAL A 526 40.17 -8.45 -9.07
C VAL A 526 38.99 -7.71 -8.46
N ARG A 527 38.18 -7.09 -9.33
CA ARG A 527 37.00 -6.30 -8.93
C ARG A 527 35.68 -7.04 -9.19
N ASP A 528 35.59 -7.77 -10.30
CA ASP A 528 34.39 -8.50 -10.67
C ASP A 528 34.43 -9.94 -10.15
N MET A 529 33.48 -10.29 -9.28
CA MET A 529 33.27 -11.66 -8.80
C MET A 529 31.89 -12.16 -9.17
N VAL A 530 31.76 -13.48 -9.36
CA VAL A 530 30.46 -14.11 -9.56
C VAL A 530 29.72 -14.13 -8.22
N CYS A 531 28.57 -13.45 -8.18
CA CYS A 531 27.71 -13.42 -7.00
C CYS A 531 26.37 -14.10 -7.29
N ILE A 532 25.89 -14.94 -6.38
CA ILE A 532 24.58 -15.62 -6.47
C ILE A 532 23.82 -15.40 -5.17
N GLY A 533 22.50 -15.16 -5.22
CA GLY A 533 21.71 -15.14 -4.00
C GLY A 533 20.20 -15.18 -4.17
N ASP A 534 19.50 -15.54 -3.09
CA ASP A 534 18.04 -15.51 -2.98
C ASP A 534 17.47 -14.11 -2.70
N GLY A 535 18.35 -13.12 -2.54
CA GLY A 535 18.01 -11.71 -2.39
C GLY A 535 18.07 -10.94 -3.70
N ARG A 536 18.18 -9.62 -3.56
CA ARG A 536 18.24 -8.66 -4.65
C ARG A 536 19.58 -7.92 -4.62
N GLN A 537 19.75 -7.00 -5.55
CA GLN A 537 20.80 -5.98 -5.49
C GLN A 537 20.23 -4.63 -5.90
N SER A 538 20.94 -3.56 -5.58
CA SER A 538 20.54 -2.23 -6.05
C SER A 538 20.60 -2.15 -7.56
N GLY A 539 19.61 -1.49 -8.18
CA GLY A 539 19.64 -1.20 -9.62
C GLY A 539 20.85 -0.36 -10.05
N THR A 540 21.53 0.27 -9.08
CA THR A 540 22.75 1.07 -9.25
C THR A 540 24.03 0.24 -9.23
N SER A 541 23.93 -1.07 -9.00
CA SER A 541 25.07 -1.98 -9.03
C SER A 541 25.47 -2.32 -10.47
N GLY A 542 26.78 -2.26 -10.73
CA GLY A 542 27.41 -2.77 -11.96
C GLY A 542 27.82 -4.24 -11.89
N SER A 543 27.49 -4.96 -10.81
CA SER A 543 27.89 -6.36 -10.66
C SER A 543 26.99 -7.31 -11.47
N PRO A 544 27.56 -8.22 -12.29
CA PRO A 544 26.82 -9.21 -13.08
C PRO A 544 26.35 -10.41 -12.24
N SER A 545 25.65 -10.14 -11.13
CA SER A 545 25.14 -11.16 -10.21
C SER A 545 23.98 -11.98 -10.78
N ILE A 546 23.81 -13.19 -10.25
CA ILE A 546 22.61 -14.02 -10.39
C ILE A 546 21.72 -13.79 -9.16
N LEU A 547 20.53 -13.27 -9.37
CA LEU A 547 19.67 -12.69 -8.35
C LEU A 547 18.32 -13.37 -8.32
N ASN A 548 17.56 -13.09 -7.27
CA ASN A 548 16.17 -13.50 -7.14
C ASN A 548 15.99 -15.02 -7.17
N ALA A 549 17.00 -15.77 -6.72
CA ALA A 549 16.95 -17.22 -6.72
C ALA A 549 15.73 -17.71 -5.93
N THR A 550 14.85 -18.43 -6.63
CA THR A 550 13.58 -18.92 -6.12
C THR A 550 13.47 -20.42 -6.41
N PRO A 551 13.06 -21.28 -5.45
CA PRO A 551 12.76 -20.95 -4.05
C PRO A 551 13.96 -20.44 -3.26
N GLU A 552 13.73 -19.53 -2.32
CA GLU A 552 14.78 -19.02 -1.43
C GLU A 552 15.21 -20.08 -0.41
N ALA A 553 16.35 -19.90 0.27
CA ALA A 553 16.83 -20.86 1.27
C ALA A 553 15.80 -21.07 2.41
N ALA A 554 15.13 -20.00 2.84
CA ALA A 554 14.10 -20.02 3.88
C ALA A 554 12.78 -20.71 3.46
N ASP A 555 12.54 -20.89 2.16
CA ASP A 555 11.37 -21.59 1.60
C ASP A 555 11.74 -23.00 1.11
N GLY A 556 12.82 -23.57 1.68
CA GLY A 556 13.27 -24.91 1.34
C GLY A 556 14.08 -25.02 0.04
N GLY A 557 14.47 -23.91 -0.60
CA GLY A 557 15.32 -23.92 -1.79
C GLY A 557 16.67 -24.60 -1.59
N ASN A 558 17.30 -25.06 -2.69
CA ASN A 558 18.58 -25.78 -2.60
C ASN A 558 19.77 -24.87 -2.23
N LEU A 559 19.61 -23.54 -2.24
CA LEU A 559 20.57 -22.62 -1.62
C LEU A 559 20.82 -22.94 -0.14
N ALA A 560 19.86 -23.54 0.57
CA ALA A 560 20.04 -23.96 1.97
C ALA A 560 20.99 -25.17 2.14
N LEU A 561 21.29 -25.91 1.07
CA LEU A 561 22.02 -27.19 1.14
C LEU A 561 23.50 -27.07 0.80
N ILE A 562 23.88 -26.02 0.08
CA ILE A 562 25.27 -25.77 -0.32
C ILE A 562 26.13 -25.31 0.86
N ARG A 563 27.42 -25.62 0.80
CA ARG A 563 28.43 -25.37 1.83
C ARG A 563 29.69 -24.80 1.17
N ASP A 564 30.55 -24.15 1.97
CA ASP A 564 31.86 -23.68 1.51
C ASP A 564 32.65 -24.81 0.84
N GLY A 565 33.24 -24.52 -0.33
CA GLY A 565 34.06 -25.47 -1.09
C GLY A 565 33.28 -26.41 -2.02
N ASP A 566 31.95 -26.49 -1.93
CA ASP A 566 31.13 -27.12 -2.98
C ASP A 566 31.39 -26.45 -4.34
N LYS A 567 30.98 -27.09 -5.43
CA LYS A 567 31.12 -26.54 -6.78
C LYS A 567 29.76 -26.35 -7.46
N LEU A 568 29.65 -25.28 -8.23
CA LEU A 568 28.55 -25.07 -9.17
C LEU A 568 29.08 -25.05 -10.60
N ARG A 569 28.26 -25.54 -11.53
CA ARG A 569 28.39 -25.26 -12.95
C ARG A 569 27.39 -24.17 -13.34
N VAL A 570 27.88 -23.08 -13.92
CA VAL A 570 27.07 -22.02 -14.51
C VAL A 570 27.21 -22.12 -16.03
N ASP A 571 26.10 -22.26 -16.75
CA ASP A 571 26.07 -22.41 -18.21
C ASP A 571 25.02 -21.45 -18.81
N LEU A 572 25.49 -20.33 -19.36
CA LEU A 572 24.59 -19.28 -19.87
C LEU A 572 23.94 -19.68 -21.20
N ASN A 573 24.56 -20.57 -21.97
CA ASN A 573 23.96 -21.08 -23.22
C ASN A 573 22.76 -21.96 -22.91
N LYS A 574 22.91 -22.87 -21.95
CA LYS A 574 21.83 -23.76 -21.50
C LYS A 574 20.85 -23.09 -20.55
N ARG A 575 21.16 -21.88 -20.09
CA ARG A 575 20.41 -21.14 -19.06
C ARG A 575 20.30 -21.93 -17.75
N ARG A 576 21.42 -22.53 -17.33
CA ARG A 576 21.45 -23.43 -16.18
C ARG A 576 22.49 -23.10 -15.13
N VAL A 577 22.12 -23.29 -13.86
CA VAL A 577 23.03 -23.33 -12.71
C VAL A 577 22.79 -24.61 -11.91
N ASP A 578 23.76 -25.51 -11.97
CA ASP A 578 23.65 -26.85 -11.42
C ASP A 578 24.68 -27.08 -10.31
N ILE A 579 24.22 -27.68 -9.21
CA ILE A 579 25.06 -28.14 -8.10
C ILE A 579 25.81 -29.40 -8.53
N LEU A 580 27.13 -29.40 -8.39
CA LEU A 580 27.99 -30.54 -8.73
C LEU A 580 28.13 -31.50 -7.53
N LEU A 581 26.99 -31.94 -7.01
CA LEU A 581 26.85 -32.97 -5.97
C LEU A 581 25.91 -34.06 -6.49
N SER A 582 26.02 -35.28 -5.95
CA SER A 582 25.07 -36.34 -6.30
C SER A 582 23.70 -36.11 -5.66
N ASP A 583 22.67 -36.69 -6.26
CA ASP A 583 21.30 -36.64 -5.72
C ASP A 583 21.23 -37.25 -4.31
N GLU A 584 22.03 -38.28 -4.03
CA GLU A 584 22.13 -38.91 -2.72
C GLU A 584 22.69 -37.95 -1.66
N GLU A 585 23.75 -37.20 -1.99
CA GLU A 585 24.34 -36.20 -1.10
C GLU A 585 23.33 -35.07 -0.83
N LEU A 586 22.64 -34.58 -1.86
CA LEU A 586 21.62 -33.53 -1.70
C LEU A 586 20.45 -34.00 -0.82
N LYS A 587 19.97 -35.23 -1.02
CA LYS A 587 18.91 -35.83 -0.17
C LYS A 587 19.38 -35.99 1.27
N GLN A 588 20.61 -36.43 1.49
CA GLN A 588 21.18 -36.58 2.82
C GLN A 588 21.29 -35.22 3.53
N ARG A 589 21.82 -34.19 2.85
CA ARG A 589 21.89 -32.83 3.41
C ARG A 589 20.53 -32.22 3.69
N ARG A 590 19.52 -32.50 2.84
CA ARG A 590 18.14 -32.10 3.09
C ARG A 590 17.61 -32.72 4.37
N LYS A 591 17.77 -34.04 4.52
CA LYS A 591 17.37 -34.76 5.74
C LYS A 591 18.05 -34.20 6.99
N GLU A 592 19.36 -33.95 6.93
CA GLU A 592 20.12 -33.33 8.03
C GLU A 592 19.62 -31.92 8.38
N LEU A 593 19.20 -31.14 7.39
CA LEU A 593 18.64 -29.80 7.60
C LEU A 593 17.26 -29.89 8.26
N ASP A 594 16.40 -30.79 7.77
CA ASP A 594 15.05 -31.00 8.29
C ASP A 594 15.09 -31.53 9.74
N GLU A 595 16.01 -32.45 10.06
CA GLU A 595 16.25 -32.94 11.43
C GLU A 595 16.72 -31.83 12.40
N LYS A 596 17.35 -30.76 11.88
CA LYS A 596 17.74 -29.57 12.65
C LYS A 596 16.66 -28.49 12.74
N GLY A 597 15.46 -28.76 12.22
CA GLY A 597 14.33 -27.83 12.22
C GLY A 597 14.27 -26.90 11.01
N GLY A 598 14.97 -27.23 9.91
CA GLY A 598 14.96 -26.47 8.67
C GLY A 598 15.99 -25.32 8.63
N TYR A 599 15.88 -24.48 7.60
CA TYR A 599 16.72 -23.28 7.46
C TYR A 599 16.36 -22.25 8.55
N LYS A 600 17.36 -21.75 9.27
CA LYS A 600 17.14 -20.79 10.35
C LYS A 600 16.85 -19.41 9.78
N VAL A 601 15.71 -18.84 10.19
CA VAL A 601 15.34 -17.46 9.88
C VAL A 601 15.30 -16.64 11.17
N PRO A 602 15.63 -15.33 11.14
CA PRO A 602 15.41 -14.44 12.28
C PRO A 602 13.93 -14.43 12.67
N GLU A 603 13.61 -14.31 13.96
CA GLU A 603 12.22 -14.16 14.40
C GLU A 603 11.58 -12.88 13.83
N SER A 604 10.25 -12.85 13.75
CA SER A 604 9.54 -11.64 13.32
C SER A 604 9.61 -10.61 14.46
N HIS A 605 10.34 -9.51 14.25
CA HIS A 605 10.51 -8.45 15.25
C HIS A 605 9.33 -7.48 15.30
N THR A 606 8.45 -7.48 14.29
CA THR A 606 7.26 -6.62 14.26
C THR A 606 6.02 -7.37 13.75
N PRO A 607 4.80 -6.90 14.10
CA PRO A 607 3.57 -7.48 13.56
C PRO A 607 3.50 -7.46 12.04
N TRP A 608 4.06 -6.43 11.40
CA TRP A 608 4.11 -6.36 9.94
C TRP A 608 5.02 -7.43 9.34
N GLN A 609 6.18 -7.72 9.95
CA GLN A 609 7.06 -8.80 9.49
C GLN A 609 6.38 -10.17 9.59
N ASP A 610 5.64 -10.40 10.67
CA ASP A 610 4.83 -11.61 10.87
C ASP A 610 3.74 -11.76 9.80
N ILE A 611 2.94 -10.70 9.57
CA ILE A 611 1.93 -10.69 8.50
C ILE A 611 2.59 -10.93 7.13
N PHE A 612 3.69 -10.24 6.84
CA PHE A 612 4.40 -10.35 5.57
C PHE A 612 4.85 -11.80 5.30
N ARG A 613 5.50 -12.45 6.26
CA ARG A 613 6.00 -13.83 6.12
C ARG A 613 4.89 -14.85 5.88
N ARG A 614 3.72 -14.67 6.49
CA ARG A 614 2.58 -15.59 6.28
C ARG A 614 2.00 -15.53 4.87
N GLU A 615 2.13 -14.40 4.19
CA GLU A 615 1.37 -14.11 2.96
C GLU A 615 2.20 -14.00 1.68
N VAL A 616 3.50 -13.70 1.80
CA VAL A 616 4.34 -13.34 0.67
C VAL A 616 4.65 -14.54 -0.24
N GLY A 617 4.66 -14.30 -1.55
CA GLY A 617 5.19 -15.22 -2.56
C GLY A 617 6.67 -15.01 -2.87
N GLY A 618 7.22 -15.86 -3.75
CA GLY A 618 8.62 -15.78 -4.16
C GLY A 618 8.92 -14.56 -5.04
N LEU A 619 10.21 -14.27 -5.26
CA LEU A 619 10.63 -13.14 -6.11
C LEU A 619 10.27 -13.37 -7.60
N SER A 620 10.30 -14.62 -8.07
CA SER A 620 9.86 -14.98 -9.43
C SER A 620 8.39 -14.65 -9.70
N GLU A 621 7.56 -14.66 -8.65
CA GLU A 621 6.12 -14.34 -8.68
C GLU A 621 5.85 -12.86 -8.34
N GLY A 622 6.89 -12.02 -8.28
CA GLY A 622 6.77 -10.60 -7.96
C GLY A 622 6.64 -10.28 -6.47
N MET A 623 6.84 -11.25 -5.56
CA MET A 623 6.81 -11.05 -4.10
C MET A 623 5.49 -10.46 -3.60
N VAL A 624 4.39 -10.79 -4.28
CA VAL A 624 3.03 -10.32 -3.94
C VAL A 624 2.47 -11.09 -2.75
N PHE A 625 1.43 -10.57 -2.13
CA PHE A 625 0.64 -11.36 -1.19
C PHE A 625 -0.30 -12.28 -1.98
N LYS A 626 -0.12 -13.59 -1.81
CA LYS A 626 -0.77 -14.63 -2.64
C LYS A 626 -2.30 -14.50 -2.67
N ARG A 627 -2.91 -14.02 -1.59
CA ARG A 627 -4.36 -13.82 -1.49
C ARG A 627 -4.81 -12.48 -2.07
N ALA A 628 -3.95 -11.47 -2.08
CA ALA A 628 -4.29 -10.12 -2.56
C ALA A 628 -4.49 -10.07 -4.08
N THR A 629 -3.82 -10.95 -4.83
CA THR A 629 -3.96 -11.05 -6.29
C THR A 629 -5.30 -11.64 -6.73
N LYS A 630 -6.17 -12.08 -5.80
CA LYS A 630 -7.55 -12.51 -6.13
C LYS A 630 -8.51 -11.34 -6.31
N PHE A 631 -8.12 -10.15 -5.87
CA PHE A 631 -8.93 -8.94 -5.91
C PHE A 631 -8.58 -8.13 -7.15
N HIS A 632 -9.46 -8.15 -8.13
CA HIS A 632 -9.32 -7.36 -9.35
C HIS A 632 -10.51 -6.43 -9.50
N ARG A 633 -10.21 -5.19 -9.90
CA ARG A 633 -11.20 -4.18 -10.28
C ARG A 633 -12.28 -3.99 -9.22
N VAL A 634 -11.88 -3.92 -7.95
CA VAL A 634 -12.83 -3.84 -6.83
C VAL A 634 -13.66 -2.55 -6.85
N GLY A 635 -13.13 -1.47 -7.43
CA GLY A 635 -13.85 -0.21 -7.64
C GLY A 635 -15.02 -0.30 -8.61
N ASP A 636 -15.01 -1.25 -9.55
CA ASP A 636 -16.15 -1.49 -10.45
C ASP A 636 -17.35 -2.06 -9.69
N ARG A 637 -17.10 -2.89 -8.66
CA ARG A 637 -18.14 -3.53 -7.82
C ARG A 637 -18.73 -2.62 -6.74
N ALA A 638 -18.06 -1.51 -6.39
CA ALA A 638 -18.56 -0.55 -5.40
C ALA A 638 -19.92 0.07 -5.81
N ARG A 639 -20.25 0.05 -7.12
CA ARG A 639 -21.56 0.46 -7.63
C ARG A 639 -22.70 -0.50 -7.23
N GLU A 640 -22.40 -1.78 -6.97
CA GLU A 640 -23.39 -2.82 -6.61
C GLU A 640 -23.61 -2.93 -5.09
N ASN A 641 -22.59 -2.66 -4.28
CA ASN A 641 -22.62 -2.81 -2.82
C ASN A 641 -23.47 -1.76 -2.06
N HIS A 642 -24.18 -0.86 -2.75
CA HIS A 642 -25.23 -0.01 -2.17
C HIS A 642 -26.36 -0.79 -1.49
N LEU A 643 -26.43 -2.11 -1.70
CA LEU A 643 -27.37 -2.97 -0.99
C LEU A 643 -26.99 -3.18 0.49
N LEU A 644 -25.72 -3.22 0.86
CA LEU A 644 -25.31 -3.44 2.26
C LEU A 644 -25.44 -2.19 3.14
N THR A 645 -25.15 -1.00 2.60
CA THR A 645 -25.39 0.28 3.30
C THR A 645 -26.88 0.59 3.47
N LYS A 646 -27.75 0.11 2.56
CA LYS A 646 -29.20 0.17 2.75
C LYS A 646 -29.66 -0.56 4.01
N TYR A 647 -28.97 -1.62 4.42
CA TYR A 647 -29.28 -2.32 5.66
C TYR A 647 -28.77 -1.56 6.89
N SER A 648 -27.54 -1.03 6.90
CA SER A 648 -27.03 -0.32 8.08
C SER A 648 -27.73 1.02 8.36
N ALA A 649 -28.08 1.79 7.32
CA ALA A 649 -28.79 3.06 7.48
C ALA A 649 -30.25 2.87 7.91
N ARG A 650 -30.94 1.85 7.36
CA ARG A 650 -32.29 1.48 7.82
C ARG A 650 -32.28 0.92 9.24
N PHE A 651 -31.22 0.20 9.64
CA PHE A 651 -31.10 -0.32 10.99
C PHE A 651 -30.90 0.80 12.01
N ASN A 652 -29.97 1.74 11.78
CA ASN A 652 -29.72 2.86 12.71
C ASN A 652 -30.93 3.82 12.87
N ALA A 653 -31.73 4.01 11.82
CA ALA A 653 -32.95 4.81 11.89
C ALA A 653 -34.12 4.06 12.55
N ALA A 654 -34.15 2.72 12.48
CA ALA A 654 -35.21 1.91 13.09
C ALA A 654 -34.95 1.60 14.57
N THR A 655 -33.69 1.39 14.98
CA THR A 655 -33.33 0.97 16.35
C THR A 655 -33.25 2.12 17.36
N THR A 656 -33.29 3.37 16.91
CA THR A 656 -33.32 4.57 17.77
C THR A 656 -34.73 5.16 17.96
N SER A 657 -35.76 4.51 17.40
CA SER A 657 -37.15 4.92 17.52
C SER A 657 -37.80 4.29 18.77
N PRO A 658 -38.50 5.08 19.63
CA PRO A 658 -39.30 4.56 20.74
C PRO A 658 -40.32 3.48 20.32
N ALA A 659 -40.78 3.52 19.07
CA ALA A 659 -41.74 2.55 18.53
C ALA A 659 -41.15 1.15 18.32
N PHE A 660 -39.86 1.03 17.96
CA PHE A 660 -39.18 -0.26 17.82
C PHE A 660 -39.01 -0.94 19.18
N PHE A 661 -38.68 -0.16 20.21
CA PHE A 661 -38.58 -0.65 21.58
C PHE A 661 -39.93 -1.10 22.15
N HIS A 662 -41.01 -0.36 21.84
CA HIS A 662 -42.37 -0.76 22.19
C HIS A 662 -42.79 -2.07 21.49
N GLN A 663 -42.34 -2.31 20.26
CA GLN A 663 -42.60 -3.56 19.54
C GLN A 663 -41.77 -4.73 20.08
N LEU A 664 -40.52 -4.48 20.49
CA LEU A 664 -39.62 -5.46 21.09
C LEU A 664 -40.16 -5.94 22.45
N LEU A 665 -40.56 -5.00 23.33
CA LEU A 665 -41.13 -5.29 24.64
C LEU A 665 -42.49 -6.02 24.57
N ASN A 666 -43.25 -5.80 23.50
CA ASN A 666 -44.54 -6.47 23.27
C ASN A 666 -44.43 -7.75 22.43
N GLY A 667 -43.22 -8.26 22.15
CA GLY A 667 -43.02 -9.54 21.45
C GLY A 667 -43.46 -9.56 19.99
N THR A 668 -43.57 -8.38 19.35
CA THR A 668 -44.06 -8.25 17.97
C THR A 668 -42.96 -8.18 16.91
N VAL A 669 -41.68 -8.22 17.33
CA VAL A 669 -40.50 -8.22 16.45
C VAL A 669 -40.06 -9.66 16.17
N SER A 670 -39.71 -9.98 14.91
CA SER A 670 -39.31 -11.34 14.56
C SER A 670 -38.01 -11.75 15.28
N PRO A 671 -37.86 -13.02 15.70
CA PRO A 671 -36.68 -13.53 16.41
C PRO A 671 -35.36 -13.27 15.66
N THR A 672 -35.41 -13.27 14.33
CA THR A 672 -34.28 -12.97 13.43
C THR A 672 -33.77 -11.52 13.57
N HIS A 673 -34.65 -10.56 13.80
CA HIS A 673 -34.26 -9.15 14.02
C HIS A 673 -33.67 -8.94 15.43
N VAL A 674 -34.15 -9.71 16.42
CA VAL A 674 -33.62 -9.68 17.78
C VAL A 674 -32.21 -10.28 17.84
N ALA A 675 -31.98 -11.43 17.19
CA ALA A 675 -30.66 -12.05 17.10
C ALA A 675 -29.61 -11.12 16.44
N TYR A 676 -29.99 -10.42 15.37
CA TYR A 676 -29.11 -9.49 14.66
C TYR A 676 -28.82 -8.20 15.45
N PHE A 677 -29.75 -7.74 16.28
CA PHE A 677 -29.56 -6.61 17.20
C PHE A 677 -28.48 -6.91 18.24
N PHE A 678 -28.55 -8.09 18.88
CA PHE A 678 -27.54 -8.52 19.85
C PHE A 678 -26.17 -8.77 19.21
N GLU A 679 -26.12 -9.31 17.99
CA GLU A 679 -24.88 -9.54 17.26
C GLU A 679 -24.13 -8.22 16.94
N GLN A 680 -24.86 -7.14 16.59
CA GLN A 680 -24.27 -5.83 16.30
C GLN A 680 -23.85 -5.06 17.57
N ASP A 681 -24.62 -5.13 18.65
CA ASP A 681 -24.30 -4.42 19.91
C ASP A 681 -23.09 -5.08 20.63
N LEU A 682 -22.91 -6.40 20.47
CA LEU A 682 -21.69 -7.13 20.88
C LEU A 682 -20.43 -6.70 20.13
N ILE A 683 -20.56 -6.24 18.88
CA ILE A 683 -19.43 -5.82 18.04
C ILE A 683 -19.05 -4.35 18.28
N TYR A 684 -20.01 -3.47 18.57
CA TYR A 684 -19.76 -2.02 18.61
C TYR A 684 -19.86 -1.37 20.00
N GLY A 685 -20.36 -2.06 21.03
CA GLY A 685 -20.19 -1.72 22.45
C GLY A 685 -20.65 -0.31 22.87
N ARG A 686 -21.50 0.36 22.09
CA ARG A 686 -21.93 1.75 22.34
C ARG A 686 -23.43 1.90 22.58
N GLY A 687 -24.28 1.01 22.08
CA GLY A 687 -25.74 1.11 22.26
C GLY A 687 -26.13 0.88 23.71
N PHE A 688 -25.71 -0.27 24.26
CA PHE A 688 -26.11 -0.73 25.59
C PHE A 688 -25.76 0.24 26.75
N LEU A 689 -24.55 0.84 26.76
CA LEU A 689 -24.12 1.72 27.86
C LEU A 689 -24.80 3.10 27.84
N THR A 690 -25.04 3.65 26.65
CA THR A 690 -25.82 4.90 26.52
C THR A 690 -27.30 4.66 26.86
N LEU A 691 -27.82 3.47 26.55
CA LEU A 691 -29.17 3.03 26.88
C LEU A 691 -29.37 2.87 28.40
N VAL A 692 -28.40 2.29 29.12
CA VAL A 692 -28.43 2.20 30.60
C VAL A 692 -28.45 3.61 31.22
N GLY A 693 -27.67 4.55 30.68
CA GLY A 693 -27.69 5.95 31.13
C GLY A 693 -29.04 6.65 30.91
N GLN A 694 -29.63 6.51 29.72
CA GLN A 694 -30.92 7.15 29.40
C GLN A 694 -32.12 6.49 30.11
N THR A 695 -32.07 5.18 30.36
CA THR A 695 -33.09 4.48 31.13
C THR A 695 -33.01 4.84 32.61
N LEU A 696 -31.80 5.07 33.15
CA LEU A 696 -31.60 5.63 34.48
C LEU A 696 -32.13 7.07 34.59
N GLU A 697 -31.89 7.92 33.59
CA GLU A 697 -32.43 9.30 33.57
C GLU A 697 -33.97 9.32 33.54
N LEU A 698 -34.59 8.45 32.74
CA LEU A 698 -36.06 8.33 32.66
C LEU A 698 -36.67 7.76 33.95
N LEU A 699 -36.01 6.78 34.60
CA LEU A 699 -36.44 6.24 35.88
C LEU A 699 -36.26 7.23 37.05
N THR A 700 -35.31 8.18 36.95
CA THR A 700 -35.16 9.27 37.92
C THR A 700 -36.11 10.45 37.67
N ALA A 701 -36.55 10.67 36.43
CA ALA A 701 -37.45 11.77 36.07
C ALA A 701 -38.89 11.55 36.58
N ASP A 702 -39.31 10.31 36.84
CA ASP A 702 -40.61 9.97 37.43
C ASP A 702 -40.64 10.08 38.97
N LEU A 703 -39.54 10.51 39.62
CA LEU A 703 -39.44 10.65 41.07
C LEU A 703 -39.41 12.09 41.59
N GLU A 704 -39.52 13.11 40.72
CA GLU A 704 -39.55 14.51 41.16
C GLU A 704 -40.78 15.26 40.67
N GLN A 705 -41.71 15.57 41.60
CA GLN A 705 -42.28 16.91 41.90
C GLN A 705 -43.50 16.77 42.85
N PRO A 706 -43.89 17.79 43.66
CA PRO A 706 -43.10 18.76 44.41
C PRO A 706 -43.68 19.06 45.83
N GLU A 707 -42.85 19.32 46.85
CA GLU A 707 -43.22 20.20 47.97
C GLU A 707 -41.98 20.88 48.57
N SER A 708 -41.78 22.17 48.27
CA SER A 708 -41.69 23.23 49.29
C SER A 708 -41.16 24.53 48.67
N ASP A 709 -42.03 25.54 48.61
CA ASP A 709 -41.67 26.95 48.58
C ASP A 709 -40.77 27.28 49.80
N VAL A 710 -39.73 28.09 49.57
CA VAL A 710 -39.27 29.24 50.41
C VAL A 710 -37.85 29.66 49.97
N LEU A 711 -37.66 30.97 49.81
CA LEU A 711 -36.40 31.74 49.58
C LEU A 711 -35.97 32.03 48.14
N LEU A 712 -36.83 32.77 47.43
CA LEU A 712 -36.36 33.90 46.63
C LEU A 712 -35.95 35.07 47.55
N ARG A 713 -34.85 35.73 47.18
CA ARG A 713 -34.29 37.02 47.68
C ARG A 713 -33.21 36.94 48.77
N ARG A 714 -31.94 36.93 48.35
CA ARG A 714 -30.97 37.98 48.74
C ARG A 714 -29.67 37.90 47.92
N VAL A 715 -29.25 39.09 47.45
CA VAL A 715 -27.93 39.49 46.91
C VAL A 715 -27.64 39.17 45.44
N GLY A 716 -28.03 40.11 44.58
CA GLY A 716 -27.21 40.51 43.45
C GLY A 716 -26.07 41.45 43.90
N ASN A 717 -25.15 41.71 42.96
CA ASN A 717 -23.97 42.58 42.98
C ASN A 717 -22.68 42.01 43.59
N SER A 718 -21.74 41.65 42.72
CA SER A 718 -20.58 42.51 42.44
C SER A 718 -19.73 41.91 41.31
N GLY A 719 -19.41 42.74 40.32
CA GLY A 719 -18.49 42.40 39.25
C GLY A 719 -17.03 42.63 39.67
N ALA A 720 -16.11 41.91 39.02
CA ALA A 720 -14.72 42.33 38.85
C ALA A 720 -14.13 41.64 37.62
N THR A 721 -13.44 42.45 36.82
CA THR A 721 -12.75 42.14 35.57
C THR A 721 -11.37 41.51 35.77
N ALA A 722 -10.84 40.96 34.67
CA ALA A 722 -9.61 40.22 34.49
C ALA A 722 -8.30 40.83 35.05
N SER A 723 -7.40 39.99 35.58
CA SER A 723 -6.03 39.79 35.08
C SER A 723 -5.18 38.88 36.01
N GLY A 724 -4.47 37.92 35.39
CA GLY A 724 -3.20 37.36 35.90
C GLY A 724 -3.27 36.13 36.82
N LEU A 725 -3.20 34.92 36.24
CA LEU A 725 -2.07 33.98 36.41
C LEU A 725 -2.32 32.66 35.67
N SER A 726 -1.27 32.23 35.00
CA SER A 726 -1.05 30.98 34.29
C SER A 726 -1.08 29.73 35.20
N ASP A 727 -1.14 28.56 34.54
CA ASP A 727 -0.83 27.20 35.00
C ASP A 727 -1.97 26.33 35.57
N GLU A 728 -2.42 25.42 34.70
CA GLU A 728 -2.90 24.08 35.03
C GLU A 728 -1.83 23.33 35.84
N GLY A 729 -1.87 23.43 37.18
CA GLY A 729 -0.90 22.72 38.01
C GLY A 729 -1.19 22.62 39.51
N GLY A 730 -2.34 23.13 39.97
CA GLY A 730 -2.62 23.33 41.40
C GLY A 730 -3.43 22.24 42.09
N LEU A 731 -4.31 21.50 41.39
CA LEU A 731 -5.24 20.55 42.05
C LEU A 731 -4.62 19.16 42.31
N LEU A 732 -3.47 18.85 41.70
CA LEU A 732 -2.78 17.56 41.84
C LEU A 732 -1.57 17.59 42.81
N ARG A 733 -1.23 18.73 43.42
CA ARG A 733 -0.12 18.84 44.39
C ARG A 733 -0.54 18.80 45.86
N GLY A 734 -1.84 18.87 46.18
CA GLY A 734 -2.34 18.74 47.55
C GLY A 734 -2.35 17.30 48.10
N LEU A 735 -2.30 16.28 47.23
CA LEU A 735 -2.43 14.88 47.62
C LEU A 735 -1.08 14.13 47.74
N ARG A 736 0.05 14.78 47.44
CA ARG A 736 1.39 14.16 47.48
C ARG A 736 2.14 14.37 48.80
N GLY A 737 1.56 15.06 49.78
CA GLY A 737 2.23 15.47 51.02
C GLY A 737 1.94 14.65 52.27
N LYS A 738 1.19 13.53 52.20
CA LYS A 738 0.81 12.74 53.39
C LYS A 738 1.16 11.25 53.34
N LEU A 739 1.99 10.83 52.39
CA LEU A 739 2.32 9.40 52.18
C LEU A 739 3.81 9.05 52.37
N LEU A 740 4.62 9.97 52.91
CA LEU A 740 6.02 9.69 53.20
C LEU A 740 6.40 10.25 54.57
N GLU A 741 6.09 9.49 55.63
CA GLU A 741 6.79 9.53 56.92
C GLU A 741 6.33 8.32 57.76
N GLY A 742 7.28 7.57 58.33
CA GLY A 742 7.02 6.63 59.42
C GLY A 742 7.31 5.15 59.12
N SER A 743 8.59 4.81 59.12
CA SER A 743 9.15 3.48 59.29
C SER A 743 8.66 2.78 60.57
N ASP A 744 8.41 1.48 60.52
CA ASP A 744 9.10 0.49 61.35
C ASP A 744 8.74 -0.94 60.94
N GLY A 745 9.78 -1.75 60.74
CA GLY A 745 9.69 -3.04 60.08
C GLY A 745 9.01 -4.15 60.90
N LYS A 746 8.17 -4.92 60.21
CA LYS A 746 8.13 -6.40 60.18
C LYS A 746 7.09 -6.81 59.13
N GLY A 747 7.50 -7.67 58.20
CA GLY A 747 6.70 -8.03 57.05
C GLY A 747 5.43 -8.81 57.40
N LEU A 748 4.41 -8.69 56.53
CA LEU A 748 3.60 -9.80 56.02
C LEU A 748 2.62 -9.29 54.94
N SER A 749 2.14 -10.28 54.20
CA SER A 749 1.29 -10.33 53.00
C SER A 749 0.07 -9.41 52.93
N GLY A 750 -0.30 -9.08 51.69
CA GLY A 750 -1.37 -8.15 51.35
C GLY A 750 -2.79 -8.57 51.76
N SER A 751 -3.56 -7.56 52.17
CA SER A 751 -5.02 -7.53 52.18
C SER A 751 -5.52 -6.18 52.70
N GLU A 752 -5.14 -5.06 52.07
CA GLU A 752 -5.70 -3.73 52.44
C GLU A 752 -6.05 -2.84 51.24
N GLY A 753 -6.12 -3.43 50.03
CA GLY A 753 -6.87 -2.86 48.90
C GLY A 753 -8.36 -3.24 48.90
N THR A 754 -8.76 -4.18 49.75
CA THR A 754 -10.09 -4.77 49.76
C THR A 754 -11.12 -3.91 50.53
N LEU A 755 -10.69 -3.06 51.47
CA LEU A 755 -11.62 -2.31 52.32
C LEU A 755 -12.16 -1.03 51.66
N GLU A 756 -11.47 -0.45 50.67
CA GLU A 756 -12.01 0.64 49.85
C GLU A 756 -12.92 0.14 48.72
N TYR A 757 -12.68 -1.09 48.21
CA TYR A 757 -13.58 -1.74 47.26
C TYR A 757 -14.94 -2.13 47.89
N VAL A 758 -14.94 -2.52 49.17
CA VAL A 758 -16.18 -2.84 49.91
C VAL A 758 -17.03 -1.59 50.20
N LYS A 759 -16.42 -0.41 50.35
CA LYS A 759 -17.17 0.87 50.49
C LYS A 759 -17.79 1.31 49.17
N TYR A 760 -17.11 1.09 48.04
CA TYR A 760 -17.66 1.31 46.71
C TYR A 760 -18.80 0.33 46.39
N MET A 761 -18.66 -0.95 46.74
CA MET A 761 -19.71 -1.97 46.58
C MET A 761 -20.94 -1.73 47.47
N ARG A 762 -20.78 -1.13 48.65
CA ARG A 762 -21.93 -0.72 49.48
C ARG A 762 -22.80 0.36 48.82
N ALA A 763 -22.19 1.28 48.05
CA ALA A 763 -22.91 2.30 47.31
C ALA A 763 -23.64 1.75 46.06
N VAL A 764 -23.15 0.63 45.51
CA VAL A 764 -23.80 -0.07 44.37
C VAL A 764 -24.89 -1.04 44.84
N SER A 765 -24.85 -1.52 46.09
CA SER A 765 -25.85 -2.47 46.62
C SER A 765 -27.18 -1.87 47.08
N SER A 766 -27.39 -0.55 46.97
CA SER A 766 -28.66 0.09 47.36
C SER A 766 -29.75 0.01 46.29
N SER A 767 -29.48 -0.53 45.10
CA SER A 767 -30.50 -0.90 44.11
C SER A 767 -30.31 -2.38 43.72
N GLY A 768 -31.02 -3.26 44.44
CA GLY A 768 -30.96 -4.71 44.30
C GLY A 768 -31.35 -5.29 42.92
N ASP A 769 -31.68 -4.45 41.93
CA ASP A 769 -32.18 -4.86 40.63
C ASP A 769 -31.08 -5.01 39.55
N GLY A 770 -29.94 -4.31 39.68
CA GLY A 770 -28.92 -4.28 38.63
C GLY A 770 -27.98 -5.50 38.60
N PHE A 771 -27.64 -6.03 39.78
CA PHE A 771 -26.63 -7.10 39.89
C PHE A 771 -27.17 -8.46 39.44
N ALA A 772 -28.43 -8.79 39.76
CA ALA A 772 -29.05 -10.04 39.35
C ALA A 772 -29.30 -10.11 37.83
N ALA A 773 -29.72 -8.99 37.22
CA ALA A 773 -29.89 -8.87 35.77
C ALA A 773 -28.55 -9.00 35.02
N PHE A 774 -27.49 -8.41 35.55
CA PHE A 774 -26.12 -8.55 35.01
C PHE A 774 -25.63 -10.00 35.06
N VAL A 775 -25.84 -10.69 36.19
CA VAL A 775 -25.43 -12.09 36.36
C VAL A 775 -26.21 -13.02 35.42
N CYS A 776 -27.53 -12.82 35.26
CA CYS A 776 -28.34 -13.63 34.34
C CYS A 776 -27.92 -13.41 32.87
N ALA A 777 -27.75 -12.16 32.45
CA ALA A 777 -27.35 -11.83 31.08
C ALA A 777 -25.95 -12.33 30.72
N TRP A 778 -25.01 -12.22 31.67
CA TRP A 778 -23.64 -12.71 31.49
C TRP A 778 -23.59 -14.24 31.40
N THR A 779 -24.36 -14.94 32.24
CA THR A 779 -24.41 -16.41 32.26
C THR A 779 -25.04 -16.96 30.98
N MET A 780 -26.13 -16.34 30.50
CA MET A 780 -26.76 -16.71 29.23
C MET A 780 -25.85 -16.46 28.01
N GLY A 781 -25.14 -15.33 28.00
CA GLY A 781 -24.19 -15.00 26.92
C GLY A 781 -23.02 -15.98 26.85
N LYS A 782 -22.52 -16.43 28.02
CA LYS A 782 -21.42 -17.38 28.10
C LYS A 782 -21.84 -18.78 27.62
N ALA A 783 -23.00 -19.28 28.06
CA ALA A 783 -23.53 -20.58 27.65
C ALA A 783 -23.73 -20.66 26.12
N PHE A 784 -24.22 -19.59 25.49
CA PHE A 784 -24.44 -19.55 24.04
C PHE A 784 -23.12 -19.61 23.24
N VAL A 785 -22.09 -18.90 23.70
CA VAL A 785 -20.76 -18.89 23.06
C VAL A 785 -20.09 -20.28 23.15
N ASP A 786 -20.23 -20.96 24.29
CA ASP A 786 -19.62 -22.26 24.50
C ASP A 786 -20.34 -23.37 23.70
N ILE A 787 -21.67 -23.31 23.58
CA ILE A 787 -22.48 -24.18 22.70
C ILE A 787 -22.07 -23.98 21.23
N TRP A 788 -21.93 -22.74 20.79
CA TRP A 788 -21.54 -22.43 19.40
C TRP A 788 -20.15 -22.94 19.05
N ARG A 789 -19.19 -22.81 19.97
CA ARG A 789 -17.83 -23.34 19.80
C ARG A 789 -17.81 -24.87 19.73
N HIS A 790 -18.65 -25.54 20.51
CA HIS A 790 -18.76 -27.00 20.49
C HIS A 790 -19.43 -27.53 19.21
N ILE A 791 -20.47 -26.85 18.70
CA ILE A 791 -21.09 -27.20 17.41
C ILE A 791 -20.07 -27.08 16.27
N GLN A 792 -19.23 -26.03 16.28
CA GLN A 792 -18.16 -25.89 15.29
C GLN A 792 -17.05 -26.93 15.43
N ALA A 793 -16.72 -27.35 16.66
CA ALA A 793 -15.75 -28.40 16.92
C ALA A 793 -16.26 -29.78 16.47
N ALA A 794 -17.54 -30.10 16.73
CA ALA A 794 -18.19 -31.34 16.31
C ALA A 794 -18.36 -31.44 14.79
N GLN A 795 -18.68 -30.33 14.11
CA GLN A 795 -18.74 -30.27 12.63
C GLN A 795 -17.38 -30.52 11.98
N LYS A 796 -16.27 -30.17 12.65
CA LYS A 796 -14.91 -30.43 12.16
C LYS A 796 -14.47 -31.89 12.34
N SER A 797 -15.00 -32.61 13.33
CA SER A 797 -14.52 -33.96 13.68
C SER A 797 -15.32 -35.10 13.03
N SER A 798 -16.56 -34.89 12.58
CA SER A 798 -17.35 -35.92 11.86
C SER A 798 -18.42 -35.33 10.94
N PRO A 799 -18.11 -35.01 9.68
CA PRO A 799 -19.01 -34.27 8.78
C PRO A 799 -20.25 -35.04 8.28
N ASN A 800 -20.34 -36.36 8.50
CA ASN A 800 -21.38 -37.21 7.88
C ASN A 800 -22.29 -37.99 8.86
N LYS A 801 -22.29 -37.66 10.15
CA LYS A 801 -23.25 -38.22 11.12
C LYS A 801 -23.65 -37.15 12.12
N ILE A 802 -24.76 -36.45 11.87
CA ILE A 802 -25.73 -35.86 12.84
C ILE A 802 -26.80 -35.08 12.02
N PRO A 803 -28.10 -35.09 12.38
CA PRO A 803 -29.17 -34.43 11.63
C PRO A 803 -29.07 -32.90 11.66
N GLN A 804 -29.78 -32.22 10.76
CA GLN A 804 -29.79 -30.76 10.66
C GLN A 804 -30.01 -30.06 12.03
N PRO A 805 -29.33 -28.92 12.31
CA PRO A 805 -29.34 -28.23 13.61
C PRO A 805 -30.73 -27.98 14.21
N GLN A 806 -31.74 -27.88 13.35
CA GLN A 806 -33.13 -27.62 13.73
C GLN A 806 -33.74 -28.73 14.59
N ILE A 807 -33.44 -30.01 14.32
CA ILE A 807 -34.09 -31.15 15.02
C ILE A 807 -33.55 -31.33 16.45
N ALA A 808 -32.28 -30.99 16.69
CA ALA A 808 -31.69 -31.01 18.04
C ALA A 808 -32.19 -29.85 18.91
N ILE A 809 -32.42 -28.68 18.30
CA ILE A 809 -33.02 -27.51 18.96
C ILE A 809 -34.49 -27.79 19.31
N ASP A 810 -35.24 -28.40 18.39
CA ASP A 810 -36.67 -28.71 18.60
C ASP A 810 -36.89 -29.83 19.65
N TYR A 811 -35.99 -30.83 19.74
CA TYR A 811 -36.08 -31.89 20.76
C TYR A 811 -35.67 -31.40 22.17
N TRP A 812 -34.79 -30.39 22.26
CA TRP A 812 -34.32 -29.85 23.55
C TRP A 812 -35.27 -28.80 24.13
N ALA A 813 -36.00 -28.09 23.27
CA ALA A 813 -37.01 -27.11 23.68
C ALA A 813 -38.20 -27.72 24.46
N ASP A 814 -38.48 -29.03 24.30
CA ASP A 814 -39.79 -29.58 24.63
C ASP A 814 -39.90 -30.39 25.94
N GLN A 815 -38.81 -30.64 26.69
CA GLN A 815 -38.92 -31.46 27.92
C GLN A 815 -38.08 -31.02 29.12
N SER A 816 -36.89 -30.40 28.94
CA SER A 816 -35.98 -30.12 30.09
C SER A 816 -35.91 -28.65 30.48
N TYR A 817 -36.02 -27.74 29.52
CA TYR A 817 -35.83 -26.30 29.73
C TYR A 817 -37.09 -25.61 30.30
N ALA A 818 -38.28 -26.07 29.90
CA ALA A 818 -39.55 -25.55 30.42
C ALA A 818 -39.73 -25.81 31.93
N ALA A 819 -39.33 -27.00 32.41
CA ALA A 819 -39.40 -27.35 33.83
C ALA A 819 -38.43 -26.52 34.72
N SER A 820 -37.29 -26.10 34.16
CA SER A 820 -36.32 -25.20 34.81
C SER A 820 -36.87 -23.78 34.93
N ILE A 821 -37.55 -23.27 33.89
CA ILE A 821 -38.17 -21.94 33.90
C ILE A 821 -39.36 -21.88 34.85
N GLU A 822 -40.25 -22.88 34.88
CA GLU A 822 -41.37 -22.93 35.83
C GLU A 822 -40.87 -22.98 37.28
N SER A 823 -39.90 -23.86 37.58
CA SER A 823 -39.27 -23.94 38.91
C SER A 823 -38.60 -22.63 39.33
N THR A 824 -37.99 -21.90 38.40
CA THR A 824 -37.30 -20.62 38.68
C THR A 824 -38.31 -19.47 38.81
N GLY A 825 -39.38 -19.49 38.02
CA GLY A 825 -40.50 -18.56 38.11
C GLY A 825 -41.25 -18.64 39.44
N ASP A 826 -41.46 -19.83 39.98
CA ASP A 826 -42.08 -20.03 41.29
C ASP A 826 -41.22 -19.47 42.45
N ILE A 827 -39.89 -19.59 42.32
CA ILE A 827 -38.93 -19.06 43.30
C ILE A 827 -38.84 -17.52 43.21
N ILE A 828 -38.92 -16.95 42.00
CA ILE A 828 -38.99 -15.50 41.77
C ILE A 828 -40.31 -14.93 42.30
N ASN A 829 -41.43 -15.66 42.17
CA ASN A 829 -42.70 -15.27 42.78
C ASN A 829 -42.65 -15.30 44.33
N GLU A 830 -41.94 -16.27 44.93
CA GLU A 830 -41.66 -16.25 46.38
C GLU A 830 -40.78 -15.05 46.78
N TRP A 831 -39.85 -14.63 45.91
CA TRP A 831 -38.94 -13.50 46.14
C TRP A 831 -39.68 -12.16 46.20
N TYR A 832 -40.70 -11.97 45.37
CA TYR A 832 -41.54 -10.77 45.33
C TYR A 832 -42.45 -10.60 46.56
N HIS A 833 -42.78 -11.68 47.28
CA HIS A 833 -43.82 -11.66 48.33
C HIS A 833 -43.32 -11.77 49.78
N LYS A 834 -42.02 -11.72 50.05
CA LYS A 834 -41.50 -11.77 51.45
C LYS A 834 -40.64 -10.56 51.82
N ASP A 835 -41.02 -9.93 52.93
CA ASP A 835 -40.38 -8.77 53.55
C ASP A 835 -39.36 -9.25 54.59
N ALA A 836 -38.09 -9.34 54.19
CA ALA A 836 -36.87 -9.22 55.01
C ALA A 836 -35.64 -9.65 54.20
N THR A 837 -34.61 -8.82 54.21
CA THR A 837 -33.35 -8.92 53.45
C THR A 837 -32.60 -10.26 53.66
N SER A 838 -32.76 -10.90 54.82
CA SER A 838 -32.10 -12.18 55.13
C SER A 838 -32.71 -13.39 54.41
N LYS A 839 -34.02 -13.39 54.12
CA LYS A 839 -34.67 -14.48 53.36
C LYS A 839 -34.46 -14.35 51.84
N ARG A 840 -34.15 -13.16 51.33
CA ARG A 840 -33.82 -12.93 49.91
C ARG A 840 -32.45 -13.50 49.53
N LEU A 841 -31.50 -13.50 50.45
CA LEU A 841 -30.20 -14.17 50.31
C LEU A 841 -30.36 -15.69 50.28
N GLU A 842 -31.20 -16.27 51.13
CA GLU A 842 -31.49 -17.72 51.14
C GLU A 842 -32.16 -18.18 49.83
N VAL A 843 -32.99 -17.33 49.23
CA VAL A 843 -33.60 -17.58 47.91
C VAL A 843 -32.56 -17.46 46.78
N ALA A 844 -31.68 -16.46 46.84
CA ALA A 844 -30.60 -16.30 45.86
C ALA A 844 -29.60 -17.48 45.91
N GLU A 845 -29.27 -17.97 47.10
CA GLU A 845 -28.44 -19.17 47.28
C GLU A 845 -29.12 -20.40 46.67
N LYS A 846 -30.43 -20.61 46.90
CA LYS A 846 -31.18 -21.73 46.29
C LYS A 846 -31.26 -21.64 44.76
N VAL A 847 -31.36 -20.43 44.20
CA VAL A 847 -31.32 -20.23 42.74
C VAL A 847 -29.94 -20.58 42.19
N LEU A 848 -28.88 -20.15 42.87
CA LEU A 848 -27.50 -20.45 42.48
C LEU A 848 -27.22 -21.97 42.55
N GLU A 849 -27.65 -22.62 43.63
CA GLU A 849 -27.50 -24.07 43.84
C GLU A 849 -28.21 -24.87 42.75
N LYS A 850 -29.46 -24.52 42.42
CA LYS A 850 -30.20 -25.17 41.33
C LYS A 850 -29.63 -24.91 39.95
N THR A 851 -29.01 -23.74 39.74
CA THR A 851 -28.34 -23.42 38.48
C THR A 851 -27.08 -24.26 38.30
N LEU A 852 -26.33 -24.47 39.39
CA LEU A 852 -25.16 -25.35 39.41
C LEU A 852 -25.56 -26.82 39.24
N ASP A 853 -26.67 -27.27 39.84
CA ASP A 853 -27.20 -28.62 39.63
C ASP A 853 -27.64 -28.86 38.18
N ALA A 854 -28.21 -27.85 37.52
CA ALA A 854 -28.58 -27.92 36.10
C ALA A 854 -27.35 -27.95 35.19
N GLU A 855 -26.29 -27.23 35.53
CA GLU A 855 -24.99 -27.28 34.85
C GLU A 855 -24.34 -28.66 35.03
N ASP A 856 -24.39 -29.24 36.23
CA ASP A 856 -23.82 -30.55 36.52
C ASP A 856 -24.62 -31.68 35.83
N ALA A 857 -25.95 -31.57 35.77
CA ALA A 857 -26.81 -32.48 34.99
C ALA A 857 -26.55 -32.37 33.47
N PHE A 858 -26.24 -31.17 32.97
CA PHE A 858 -25.81 -30.94 31.59
C PHE A 858 -24.47 -31.64 31.29
N TRP A 859 -23.47 -31.52 32.16
CA TRP A 859 -22.19 -32.21 31.98
C TRP A 859 -22.32 -33.73 32.06
N ARG A 860 -23.13 -34.26 32.99
CA ARG A 860 -23.41 -35.71 33.06
C ARG A 860 -24.15 -36.26 31.84
N SER A 861 -25.01 -35.47 31.21
CA SER A 861 -25.70 -35.87 29.97
C SER A 861 -24.80 -35.79 28.74
N ILE A 862 -23.79 -34.91 28.72
CA ILE A 862 -22.70 -34.93 27.73
C ILE A 862 -21.76 -36.13 27.92
N ASP A 863 -21.41 -36.47 29.16
CA ASP A 863 -20.59 -37.65 29.45
C ASP A 863 -21.31 -38.96 29.09
N ALA A 864 -22.64 -39.02 29.27
CA ALA A 864 -23.46 -40.15 28.84
C ALA A 864 -23.66 -40.24 27.32
N TRP A 865 -23.40 -39.16 26.57
CA TRP A 865 -23.51 -39.10 25.10
C TRP A 865 -22.17 -39.32 24.39
N SER A 866 -21.05 -39.20 25.11
CA SER A 866 -19.69 -39.40 24.60
C SER A 866 -19.12 -40.81 24.84
N GLY A 867 -19.82 -41.66 25.60
CA GLY A 867 -19.64 -43.12 25.63
C GLY A 867 -20.59 -43.83 24.69
#